data_AF-N1PRY2-F1
#
_entry.id   AF-N1PRY2-F1
#
_cell.length_a   1.000
_cell.length_b   1.000
_cell.length_c   1.000
_cell.angle_alpha   90.00
_cell.angle_beta   90.00
_cell.angle_gamma   90.00
#
_symmetry.space_group_name_H-M   'P 1'
#
loop_
_entity.id
_entity.type
_entity.pdbx_description
1 polymer ?
#
loop_
_entity_poly.entity_id
_entity_poly.type
_entity_poly.pdbx_seq_one_letter_code
_entity_poly.pdbx_strand_id
1 'polypeptide(L)'
;MSCDFKLSATLRGHEEDVRAVVFPSSHLLFSASRDNTVRQWSLISPKPPTYDDTIALSGSHWFNALAYAAPSEEHPDGLVATGGKETFVFVKNVGQAPEEDPHRLLIGHAGNISCLAFNEDGSKVISGGWDSQVFVWDVEAGNVTAELKGHEGPIWGVLVYDKKLVLTACADKIVRVFDINGKALGAIQGHEDVVRCFCKIPDGHWSGAAFASAGNDEVIRLWTLEGTSMGVLDGHTAYIYSLAILPNGDIVSSSEDRTVRVWRDRQCIQTITHPAISIWTVAACPETGDIVSGASDKIIRVFSRDAERQASTEAIQQFEESNRMYAIPQETAAQGEPFEKENLPGPDALRTQVGQKEGQQLFIREQDGSVTAHLWSASTSQWNLIGTVVSGQGTGSAKKTYNGKDYDYVFDVDIEDGKPPLKLAYNLTESAWDAARRFIESNELPLTYYEQVANWITEQTRGAKIGQDSRPADQSGPTGSDPWGSDKRYRPGDVGSASPSGQRKIPWRGYLTIIEGNPANAINIIIQKSEELSKSGAIASEQALQPDEVEEIKKLPAQLQNKQDSHPTGPQITSLLKVASQWPVKNRVPAVGILALLSVAPSFVTATSSGSDTIVETVGKLDLLQAQQETTNNVVHAIRLLVNLFQTEAGRLIVDGTFDTILQLVRPFATQPESLAQAKALSTLYLDFAVLLTEGASSKEAQMREARATLLLTDVATLLESDSPHAGDGDVVYRALAALGTLCSLGNEFRARLKGGVAGTLHVVSTKPGSRLPNTEELIQEIRDELR
;
A
#
# COMPACT_ATOMS: atom_id res chain seq x y z
N MET A 1 31.24 -27.13 5.26
CA MET A 1 29.78 -26.96 5.17
C MET A 1 29.44 -25.78 6.06
N SER A 2 28.93 -24.68 5.53
CA SER A 2 28.43 -23.60 6.40
C SER A 2 27.20 -24.12 7.12
N CYS A 3 27.10 -23.91 8.43
CA CYS A 3 25.89 -24.23 9.18
C CYS A 3 24.68 -23.47 8.60
N ASP A 4 23.51 -24.08 8.67
CA ASP A 4 22.25 -23.44 8.26
C ASP A 4 21.89 -22.31 9.23
N PHE A 5 21.20 -21.30 8.72
CA PHE A 5 20.59 -20.26 9.54
C PHE A 5 19.50 -20.88 10.43
N LYS A 6 19.57 -20.60 11.73
CA LYS A 6 18.52 -20.96 12.70
C LYS A 6 18.03 -19.74 13.44
N LEU A 7 16.84 -19.83 14.03
CA LEU A 7 16.27 -18.75 14.82
C LEU A 7 17.29 -18.31 15.89
N SER A 8 17.51 -17.00 15.94
CA SER A 8 18.46 -16.33 16.82
C SER A 8 17.72 -15.45 17.82
N ALA A 9 16.77 -14.64 17.35
CA ALA A 9 15.89 -13.84 18.21
C ALA A 9 14.50 -13.65 17.58
N THR A 10 13.50 -13.41 18.44
CA THR A 10 12.14 -12.98 18.04
C THR A 10 11.85 -11.65 18.72
N LEU A 11 11.58 -10.62 17.93
CA LEU A 11 11.39 -9.25 18.38
C LEU A 11 9.91 -8.91 18.26
N ARG A 12 9.31 -8.51 19.38
CA ARG A 12 7.87 -8.23 19.51
C ARG A 12 7.70 -6.81 20.04
N GLY A 13 6.94 -6.00 19.32
CA GLY A 13 6.69 -4.61 19.70
C GLY A 13 5.71 -3.95 18.75
N HIS A 14 5.76 -4.28 17.46
CA HIS A 14 4.77 -3.81 16.50
C HIS A 14 3.40 -4.46 16.69
N GLU A 15 2.36 -3.67 16.40
CA GLU A 15 0.96 -4.07 16.50
C GLU A 15 0.32 -4.37 15.15
N GLU A 16 1.02 -4.17 14.03
CA GLU A 16 0.58 -4.48 12.67
C GLU A 16 1.78 -4.93 11.81
N ASP A 17 1.59 -5.21 10.52
CA ASP A 17 2.64 -5.74 9.65
C ASP A 17 3.92 -4.91 9.69
N VAL A 18 5.06 -5.60 9.77
CA VAL A 18 6.38 -4.96 9.65
C VAL A 18 6.76 -4.86 8.19
N ARG A 19 6.78 -3.65 7.65
CA ARG A 19 6.87 -3.36 6.21
C ARG A 19 8.29 -3.12 5.72
N ALA A 20 9.15 -2.56 6.57
CA ALA A 20 10.55 -2.34 6.24
C ALA A 20 11.43 -2.58 7.46
N VAL A 21 12.62 -3.15 7.24
CA VAL A 21 13.68 -3.27 8.26
C VAL A 21 15.01 -2.82 7.67
N VAL A 22 15.87 -2.27 8.52
CA VAL A 22 17.29 -2.04 8.22
C VAL A 22 18.12 -2.61 9.37
N PHE A 23 19.24 -3.27 9.06
CA PHE A 23 20.11 -3.92 10.05
C PHE A 23 21.56 -3.42 9.96
N PRO A 24 21.84 -2.16 10.32
CA PRO A 24 23.15 -1.54 10.09
C PRO A 24 24.30 -2.22 10.83
N SER A 25 24.06 -2.72 12.04
CA SER A 25 25.07 -3.39 12.86
C SER A 25 24.42 -4.43 13.77
N SER A 26 25.24 -5.29 14.39
CA SER A 26 24.74 -6.27 15.36
C SER A 26 24.03 -5.63 16.56
N HIS A 27 24.32 -4.36 16.85
CA HIS A 27 23.80 -3.63 18.00
C HIS A 27 22.57 -2.77 17.70
N LEU A 28 22.28 -2.53 16.42
CA LEU A 28 21.28 -1.57 15.99
C LEU A 28 20.47 -2.11 14.81
N LEU A 29 19.16 -2.08 14.95
CA LEU A 29 18.19 -2.45 13.93
C LEU A 29 17.03 -1.48 13.98
N PHE A 30 16.47 -1.12 12.83
CA PHE A 30 15.22 -0.35 12.79
C PHE A 30 14.15 -1.09 12.01
N SER A 31 12.90 -0.83 12.35
CA SER A 31 11.74 -1.35 11.65
C SER A 31 10.64 -0.32 11.52
N ALA A 32 9.89 -0.38 10.42
CA ALA A 32 8.74 0.45 10.14
C ALA A 32 7.49 -0.42 9.91
N SER A 33 6.34 0.01 10.44
CA SER A 33 5.13 -0.82 10.50
C SER A 33 3.87 -0.05 10.13
N ARG A 34 2.80 -0.82 9.84
CA ARG A 34 1.46 -0.25 9.65
C ARG A 34 0.77 0.23 10.92
N ASP A 35 1.37 -0.01 12.07
CA ASP A 35 0.91 0.55 13.34
C ASP A 35 1.29 2.03 13.53
N ASN A 36 1.78 2.67 12.45
CA ASN A 36 2.23 4.06 12.41
C ASN A 36 3.50 4.33 13.23
N THR A 37 4.28 3.30 13.55
CA THR A 37 5.54 3.47 14.29
C THR A 37 6.77 3.04 13.49
N VAL A 38 7.88 3.73 13.75
CA VAL A 38 9.22 3.23 13.50
C VAL A 38 9.85 2.91 14.85
N ARG A 39 10.41 1.70 14.99
CA ARG A 39 11.08 1.26 16.20
C ARG A 39 12.58 1.09 15.98
N GLN A 40 13.35 1.47 16.99
CA GLN A 40 14.76 1.17 17.12
C GLN A 40 14.91 -0.02 18.06
N TRP A 41 15.71 -1.00 17.65
CA TRP A 41 16.01 -2.19 18.42
C TRP A 41 17.49 -2.21 18.78
N SER A 42 17.77 -2.21 20.08
CA SER A 42 19.13 -2.10 20.62
C SER A 42 19.53 -3.39 21.30
N LEU A 43 20.71 -3.93 20.97
CA LEU A 43 21.18 -5.19 21.55
C LEU A 43 21.48 -5.05 23.04
N ILE A 44 20.88 -5.92 23.87
CA ILE A 44 21.12 -6.00 25.33
C ILE A 44 22.14 -7.10 25.66
N SER A 45 21.98 -8.28 25.06
CA SER A 45 22.85 -9.44 25.25
C SER A 45 23.21 -9.98 23.88
N PRO A 46 24.46 -10.44 23.61
CA PRO A 46 24.86 -10.94 22.30
C PRO A 46 24.72 -12.47 22.14
N LYS A 47 24.59 -13.26 23.22
CA LYS A 47 24.68 -14.73 23.18
C LYS A 47 23.71 -15.42 24.17
N PRO A 48 22.53 -15.90 23.73
CA PRO A 48 21.88 -15.56 22.47
C PRO A 48 21.50 -14.06 22.44
N PRO A 49 21.28 -13.48 21.25
CA PRO A 49 20.98 -12.08 21.14
C PRO A 49 19.59 -11.76 21.69
N THR A 50 19.50 -10.72 22.52
CA THR A 50 18.24 -10.13 22.97
C THR A 50 18.27 -8.64 22.71
N TYR A 51 17.13 -8.09 22.30
CA TYR A 51 17.00 -6.67 21.94
C TYR A 51 16.00 -5.99 22.86
N ASP A 52 16.31 -4.74 23.24
CA ASP A 52 15.31 -3.79 23.72
C ASP A 52 14.74 -3.03 22.54
N ASP A 53 13.58 -2.42 22.73
CA ASP A 53 12.94 -1.62 21.69
C ASP A 53 12.45 -0.27 22.20
N THR A 54 12.63 0.75 21.36
CA THR A 54 12.10 2.09 21.60
C THR A 54 11.40 2.58 20.34
N ILE A 55 10.32 3.34 20.51
CA ILE A 55 9.69 4.05 19.39
C ILE A 55 10.64 5.19 19.00
N ALA A 56 11.17 5.16 17.79
CA ALA A 56 12.02 6.21 17.24
C ALA A 56 11.18 7.34 16.59
N LEU A 57 10.03 6.98 16.03
CA LEU A 57 9.07 7.90 15.43
C LEU A 57 7.66 7.31 15.48
N SER A 58 6.67 8.17 15.72
CA SER A 58 5.25 7.88 15.50
C SER A 58 4.66 8.87 14.49
N GLY A 59 3.95 8.36 13.50
CA GLY A 59 3.24 9.15 12.48
C GLY A 59 1.73 9.16 12.71
N SER A 60 1.02 9.97 11.94
CA SER A 60 -0.46 9.94 11.92
C SER A 60 -1.02 8.84 11.01
N HIS A 61 -0.17 8.30 10.13
CA HIS A 61 -0.48 7.15 9.27
C HIS A 61 0.73 6.20 9.16
N TRP A 62 0.46 5.05 8.58
CA TRP A 62 1.38 3.95 8.46
C TRP A 62 2.61 4.22 7.59
N PHE A 63 3.73 3.60 8.00
CA PHE A 63 4.99 3.62 7.30
C PHE A 63 5.18 2.38 6.41
N ASN A 64 5.78 2.56 5.24
CA ASN A 64 6.09 1.48 4.30
C ASN A 64 7.57 1.40 3.94
N ALA A 65 8.31 2.50 4.06
CA ALA A 65 9.70 2.61 3.63
C ALA A 65 10.60 3.08 4.77
N LEU A 66 11.83 2.57 4.80
CA LEU A 66 12.83 2.89 5.81
C LEU A 66 14.21 2.88 5.17
N ALA A 67 15.05 3.86 5.52
CA ALA A 67 16.45 3.94 5.10
C ALA A 67 17.31 4.42 6.27
N TYR A 68 18.58 4.02 6.26
CA TYR A 68 19.57 4.41 7.25
C TYR A 68 20.80 4.98 6.55
N ALA A 69 21.36 6.07 7.09
CA ALA A 69 22.69 6.55 6.76
C ALA A 69 23.61 6.40 7.98
N ALA A 70 24.82 5.90 7.73
CA ALA A 70 25.83 5.77 8.75
C ALA A 70 26.26 7.15 9.31
N PRO A 71 26.85 7.19 10.51
CA PRO A 71 27.49 8.38 11.05
C PRO A 71 28.34 9.15 10.03
N SER A 72 28.14 10.46 9.98
CA SER A 72 28.90 11.40 9.16
C SER A 72 29.42 12.57 10.02
N GLU A 73 30.19 13.48 9.42
CA GLU A 73 30.67 14.68 10.11
C GLU A 73 29.51 15.60 10.53
N GLU A 74 28.45 15.67 9.71
CA GLU A 74 27.25 16.48 9.96
C GLU A 74 26.26 15.78 10.91
N HIS A 75 26.20 14.44 10.85
CA HIS A 75 25.30 13.61 11.67
C HIS A 75 26.10 12.51 12.39
N PRO A 76 26.70 12.79 13.56
CA PRO A 76 27.64 11.88 14.22
C PRO A 76 27.01 10.58 14.72
N ASP A 77 25.69 10.53 14.89
CA ASP A 77 24.95 9.32 15.28
C ASP A 77 24.33 8.60 14.08
N GLY A 78 24.41 9.20 12.88
CA GLY A 78 23.74 8.74 11.67
C GLY A 78 22.30 9.23 11.58
N LEU A 79 21.67 8.91 10.44
CA LEU A 79 20.28 9.31 10.14
C LEU A 79 19.41 8.09 9.89
N VAL A 80 18.12 8.24 10.22
CA VAL A 80 17.05 7.35 9.77
C VAL A 80 16.03 8.16 8.97
N ALA A 81 15.62 7.64 7.82
CA ALA A 81 14.54 8.20 7.02
C ALA A 81 13.40 7.20 6.88
N THR A 82 12.17 7.68 6.95
CA THR A 82 10.97 6.86 6.81
C THR A 82 9.89 7.59 6.03
N GLY A 83 9.05 6.83 5.35
CA GLY A 83 7.98 7.35 4.52
C GLY A 83 6.85 6.34 4.39
N GLY A 84 5.65 6.84 4.12
CA GLY A 84 4.46 6.01 3.98
C GLY A 84 3.26 6.79 3.48
N LYS A 85 2.08 6.50 4.03
CA LYS A 85 0.81 7.07 3.55
C LYS A 85 0.70 8.57 3.78
N GLU A 86 1.51 9.12 4.67
CA GLU A 86 1.54 10.57 4.94
C GLU A 86 2.13 11.39 3.78
N THR A 87 2.78 10.75 2.79
CA THR A 87 3.31 11.35 1.55
C THR A 87 4.44 12.37 1.72
N PHE A 88 5.13 12.35 2.87
CA PHE A 88 6.41 13.04 3.07
C PHE A 88 7.42 12.10 3.71
N VAL A 89 8.70 12.40 3.50
CA VAL A 89 9.81 11.65 4.10
C VAL A 89 10.18 12.33 5.41
N PHE A 90 10.14 11.60 6.51
CA PHE A 90 10.73 12.02 7.77
C PHE A 90 12.22 11.68 7.74
N VAL A 91 13.07 12.58 8.20
CA VAL A 91 14.49 12.33 8.46
C VAL A 91 14.77 12.70 9.91
N LYS A 92 15.34 11.77 10.70
CA LYS A 92 15.73 11.97 12.09
C LYS A 92 17.18 11.59 12.32
N ASN A 93 17.83 12.24 13.28
CA ASN A 93 19.07 11.73 13.83
C ASN A 93 18.77 10.51 14.69
N VAL A 94 19.61 9.50 14.59
CA VAL A 94 19.51 8.28 15.40
C VAL A 94 19.65 8.64 16.89
N GLY A 95 18.83 8.01 17.73
CA GLY A 95 18.84 8.24 19.18
C GLY A 95 18.02 9.43 19.68
N GLN A 96 17.46 10.27 18.81
CA GLN A 96 16.53 11.33 19.23
C GLN A 96 15.23 10.75 19.80
N ALA A 97 14.72 11.39 20.85
CA ALA A 97 13.47 10.97 21.48
C ALA A 97 12.29 11.06 20.49
N PRO A 98 11.29 10.15 20.56
CA PRO A 98 10.17 10.11 19.61
C PRO A 98 9.38 11.43 19.51
N GLU A 99 9.25 12.16 20.62
CA GLU A 99 8.57 13.45 20.72
C GLU A 99 9.35 14.63 20.13
N GLU A 100 10.65 14.48 19.86
CA GLU A 100 11.43 15.51 19.19
C GLU A 100 11.04 15.60 17.72
N ASP A 101 10.95 16.84 17.25
CA ASP A 101 10.70 17.14 15.84
C ASP A 101 11.75 16.45 14.96
N PRO A 102 11.34 15.88 13.82
CA PRO A 102 12.27 15.30 12.88
C PRO A 102 13.24 16.36 12.37
N HIS A 103 14.50 15.97 12.15
CA HIS A 103 15.52 16.83 11.57
C HIS A 103 15.03 17.44 10.25
N ARG A 104 14.35 16.66 9.40
CA ARG A 104 13.61 17.19 8.23
C ARG A 104 12.30 16.48 7.98
N LEU A 105 11.39 17.21 7.37
CA LEU A 105 10.20 16.69 6.72
C LEU A 105 10.21 17.09 5.25
N LEU A 106 10.37 16.11 4.35
CA LEU A 106 10.54 16.36 2.93
C LEU A 106 9.21 16.15 2.20
N ILE A 107 8.55 17.27 1.85
CA ILE A 107 7.25 17.26 1.17
C ILE A 107 7.43 17.36 -0.33
N GLY A 108 6.77 16.46 -1.05
CA GLY A 108 6.60 16.58 -2.50
C GLY A 108 5.79 15.44 -3.10
N HIS A 109 5.76 14.27 -2.47
CA HIS A 109 4.94 13.16 -2.95
C HIS A 109 3.46 13.45 -2.77
N ALA A 110 2.68 13.04 -3.77
CA ALA A 110 1.22 13.06 -3.79
C ALA A 110 0.61 11.67 -3.55
N GLY A 111 1.45 10.65 -3.37
CA GLY A 111 1.06 9.27 -3.09
C GLY A 111 1.88 8.64 -1.97
N ASN A 112 1.47 7.44 -1.56
CA ASN A 112 2.17 6.64 -0.56
C ASN A 112 3.64 6.45 -0.95
N ILE A 113 4.55 6.73 -0.03
CA ILE A 113 5.99 6.50 -0.23
C ILE A 113 6.30 5.04 0.05
N SER A 114 6.89 4.37 -0.92
CA SER A 114 7.09 2.91 -0.91
C SER A 114 8.54 2.50 -0.82
N CYS A 115 9.49 3.38 -1.15
CA CYS A 115 10.91 3.07 -1.04
C CYS A 115 11.76 4.31 -0.73
N LEU A 116 12.84 4.09 0.01
CA LEU A 116 13.80 5.11 0.42
C LEU A 116 15.22 4.54 0.35
N ALA A 117 16.18 5.41 0.03
CA ALA A 117 17.61 5.11 0.18
C ALA A 117 18.38 6.41 0.46
N PHE A 118 19.42 6.33 1.30
CA PHE A 118 20.41 7.39 1.40
C PHE A 118 21.55 7.15 0.42
N ASN A 119 22.24 8.23 0.05
CA ASN A 119 23.59 8.12 -0.49
C ASN A 119 24.60 7.82 0.64
N GLU A 120 25.84 7.46 0.25
CA GLU A 120 26.86 6.96 1.20
C GLU A 120 27.18 7.91 2.36
N ASP A 121 27.15 9.22 2.13
CA ASP A 121 27.47 10.24 3.15
C ASP A 121 26.24 10.79 3.90
N GLY A 122 25.03 10.34 3.54
CA GLY A 122 23.78 10.78 4.15
C GLY A 122 23.31 12.18 3.73
N SER A 123 24.06 12.91 2.89
CA SER A 123 23.67 14.25 2.45
C SER A 123 22.44 14.27 1.53
N LYS A 124 22.10 13.13 0.93
CA LYS A 124 20.93 12.97 0.06
C LYS A 124 20.11 11.76 0.43
N VAL A 125 18.80 11.94 0.42
CA VAL A 125 17.83 10.83 0.45
C VAL A 125 17.09 10.80 -0.89
N ILE A 126 16.83 9.60 -1.38
CA ILE A 126 16.04 9.36 -2.59
C ILE A 126 14.75 8.69 -2.15
N SER A 127 13.61 9.21 -2.58
CA SER A 127 12.29 8.65 -2.29
C SER A 127 11.51 8.33 -3.55
N GLY A 128 10.82 7.20 -3.55
CA GLY A 128 9.91 6.79 -4.61
C GLY A 128 8.52 6.48 -4.05
N GLY A 129 7.49 6.86 -4.79
CA GLY A 129 6.10 6.76 -4.35
C GLY A 129 5.13 6.18 -5.37
N TRP A 130 3.89 6.00 -4.92
CA TRP A 130 2.76 5.53 -5.74
C TRP A 130 2.24 6.58 -6.71
N ASP A 131 2.72 7.82 -6.59
CA ASP A 131 2.52 8.90 -7.55
C ASP A 131 3.39 8.76 -8.81
N SER A 132 4.18 7.69 -8.92
CA SER A 132 5.14 7.45 -10.01
C SER A 132 6.30 8.43 -10.03
N GLN A 133 6.51 9.19 -8.95
CA GLN A 133 7.60 10.15 -8.85
C GLN A 133 8.76 9.57 -8.05
N VAL A 134 9.96 10.04 -8.39
CA VAL A 134 11.17 9.81 -7.60
C VAL A 134 11.87 11.14 -7.37
N PHE A 135 12.07 11.49 -6.12
CA PHE A 135 12.74 12.74 -5.73
C PHE A 135 14.09 12.44 -5.10
N VAL A 136 15.09 13.23 -5.48
CA VAL A 136 16.39 13.30 -4.81
C VAL A 136 16.40 14.56 -3.98
N TRP A 137 16.47 14.38 -2.66
CA TRP A 137 16.41 15.47 -1.70
C TRP A 137 17.80 15.80 -1.21
N ASP A 138 18.06 17.08 -1.01
CA ASP A 138 19.13 17.50 -0.12
C ASP A 138 18.65 17.43 1.32
N VAL A 139 19.35 16.68 2.16
CA VAL A 139 18.95 16.52 3.56
C VAL A 139 19.07 17.85 4.29
N GLU A 140 20.19 18.55 4.16
CA GLU A 140 20.36 19.80 4.88
C GLU A 140 19.49 20.93 4.34
N ALA A 141 19.41 21.14 3.04
CA ALA A 141 18.55 22.18 2.48
C ALA A 141 17.05 21.83 2.52
N GLY A 142 16.70 20.56 2.71
CA GLY A 142 15.32 20.09 2.78
C GLY A 142 14.53 20.27 1.47
N ASN A 143 15.22 20.38 0.33
CA ASN A 143 14.61 20.66 -0.96
C ASN A 143 14.90 19.54 -1.98
N VAL A 144 14.06 19.47 -3.01
CA VAL A 144 14.30 18.59 -4.16
C VAL A 144 15.47 19.17 -4.97
N THR A 145 16.52 18.37 -5.15
CA THR A 145 17.66 18.71 -6.01
C THR A 145 17.55 18.09 -7.40
N ALA A 146 16.83 16.98 -7.52
CA ALA A 146 16.50 16.37 -8.81
C ALA A 146 15.20 15.56 -8.72
N GLU A 147 14.52 15.42 -9.86
CA GLU A 147 13.41 14.48 -10.05
C GLU A 147 13.84 13.45 -11.10
N LEU A 148 13.79 12.16 -10.76
CA LEU A 148 14.14 11.09 -11.71
C LEU A 148 12.87 10.75 -12.50
N LYS A 149 12.74 11.32 -13.70
CA LYS A 149 11.53 11.25 -14.53
C LYS A 149 11.52 10.05 -15.48
N GLY A 150 10.32 9.73 -15.99
CA GLY A 150 10.12 8.77 -17.08
C GLY A 150 9.46 7.46 -16.68
N HIS A 151 8.97 7.36 -15.44
CA HIS A 151 8.21 6.21 -14.92
C HIS A 151 6.73 6.32 -15.25
N GLU A 152 6.11 5.19 -15.60
CA GLU A 152 4.70 5.12 -15.99
C GLU A 152 3.81 4.45 -14.94
N GLY A 153 4.35 4.20 -13.74
CA GLY A 153 3.60 3.64 -12.63
C GLY A 153 4.32 3.76 -11.29
N PRO A 154 3.71 3.24 -10.21
CA PRO A 154 4.26 3.28 -8.86
C PRO A 154 5.70 2.79 -8.78
N ILE A 155 6.50 3.49 -7.96
CA ILE A 155 7.89 3.13 -7.68
C ILE A 155 7.91 2.23 -6.46
N TRP A 156 8.54 1.06 -6.54
CA TRP A 156 8.57 0.10 -5.45
C TRP A 156 9.94 -0.08 -4.82
N GLY A 157 11.01 0.22 -5.55
CA GLY A 157 12.36 0.06 -5.07
C GLY A 157 13.29 1.15 -5.59
N VAL A 158 14.24 1.52 -4.75
CA VAL A 158 15.35 2.42 -5.11
C VAL A 158 16.64 1.83 -4.59
N LEU A 159 17.71 1.92 -5.38
CA LEU A 159 19.06 1.53 -4.99
C LEU A 159 20.02 2.67 -5.37
N VAL A 160 20.71 3.23 -4.37
CA VAL A 160 21.90 4.05 -4.63
C VAL A 160 23.06 3.09 -4.83
N TYR A 161 23.54 2.96 -6.07
CA TYR A 161 24.59 2.01 -6.41
C TYR A 161 25.97 2.53 -5.99
N ASP A 162 26.23 3.81 -6.25
CA ASP A 162 27.43 4.53 -5.84
C ASP A 162 27.12 6.04 -5.75
N LYS A 163 28.16 6.87 -5.58
CA LYS A 163 28.03 8.34 -5.50
C LYS A 163 27.40 9.00 -6.73
N LYS A 164 27.31 8.30 -7.86
CA LYS A 164 26.83 8.82 -9.14
C LYS A 164 25.52 8.18 -9.55
N LEU A 165 25.31 6.90 -9.29
CA LEU A 165 24.25 6.11 -9.93
C LEU A 165 23.11 5.75 -8.97
N VAL A 166 21.89 5.95 -9.46
CA VAL A 166 20.65 5.54 -8.79
C VAL A 166 19.84 4.64 -9.73
N LEU A 167 19.37 3.52 -9.20
CA LEU A 167 18.47 2.60 -9.88
C LEU A 167 17.09 2.67 -9.26
N THR A 168 16.06 2.54 -10.10
CA THR A 168 14.64 2.60 -9.68
C THR A 168 13.87 1.43 -10.26
N ALA A 169 13.01 0.82 -9.44
CA ALA A 169 12.14 -0.31 -9.77
C ALA A 169 10.70 0.18 -9.83
N CYS A 170 10.01 -0.13 -10.92
CA CYS A 170 8.72 0.44 -11.24
C CYS A 170 7.67 -0.64 -11.54
N ALA A 171 6.41 -0.30 -11.29
CA ALA A 171 5.26 -1.10 -11.68
C ALA A 171 5.13 -1.28 -13.21
N ASP A 172 5.74 -0.41 -14.00
CA ASP A 172 5.83 -0.54 -15.46
C ASP A 172 6.83 -1.62 -15.92
N LYS A 173 7.37 -2.42 -14.99
CA LYS A 173 8.25 -3.58 -15.22
C LYS A 173 9.68 -3.22 -15.65
N ILE A 174 10.02 -1.93 -15.66
CA ILE A 174 11.32 -1.45 -16.12
C ILE A 174 12.16 -1.02 -14.92
N VAL A 175 13.43 -1.42 -14.92
CA VAL A 175 14.46 -0.85 -14.06
C VAL A 175 15.10 0.32 -14.79
N ARG A 176 15.13 1.51 -14.20
CA ARG A 176 15.78 2.69 -14.82
C ARG A 176 17.02 3.09 -14.06
N VAL A 177 18.04 3.49 -14.80
CA VAL A 177 19.35 3.95 -14.30
C VAL A 177 19.47 5.45 -14.54
N PHE A 178 19.76 6.18 -13.47
CA PHE A 178 19.96 7.63 -13.49
C PHE A 178 21.31 7.98 -12.89
N ASP A 179 21.80 9.18 -13.21
CA ASP A 179 22.70 9.85 -12.28
C ASP A 179 21.92 10.50 -11.12
N ILE A 180 22.62 10.79 -10.02
CA ILE A 180 22.04 11.41 -8.83
C ILE A 180 21.45 12.81 -9.07
N ASN A 181 21.78 13.46 -10.19
CA ASN A 181 21.29 14.79 -10.56
C ASN A 181 20.06 14.73 -11.49
N GLY A 182 19.49 13.55 -11.73
CA GLY A 182 18.27 13.38 -12.52
C GLY A 182 18.46 13.03 -13.99
N LYS A 183 19.69 12.87 -14.46
CA LYS A 183 19.92 12.49 -15.86
C LYS A 183 19.60 11.01 -16.05
N ALA A 184 18.69 10.70 -16.96
CA ALA A 184 18.46 9.32 -17.39
C ALA A 184 19.69 8.80 -18.16
N LEU A 185 20.20 7.64 -17.73
CA LEU A 185 21.37 6.99 -18.32
C LEU A 185 21.02 5.70 -19.06
N GLY A 186 19.95 5.01 -18.65
CA GLY A 186 19.51 3.79 -19.31
C GLY A 186 18.23 3.22 -18.71
N ALA A 187 17.66 2.26 -19.42
CA ALA A 187 16.51 1.47 -19.00
C ALA A 187 16.80 -0.01 -19.27
N ILE A 188 16.52 -0.85 -18.29
CA ILE A 188 16.77 -2.28 -18.29
C ILE A 188 15.41 -2.97 -18.29
N GLN A 189 15.13 -3.67 -19.39
CA GLN A 189 13.91 -4.45 -19.58
C GLN A 189 14.21 -5.93 -19.35
N GLY A 190 13.18 -6.69 -18.97
CA GLY A 190 13.26 -8.15 -18.89
C GLY A 190 12.43 -8.77 -17.78
N HIS A 191 11.97 -8.00 -16.79
CA HIS A 191 10.94 -8.47 -15.86
C HIS A 191 9.58 -8.60 -16.59
N GLU A 192 8.82 -9.63 -16.22
CA GLU A 192 7.52 -9.92 -16.85
C GLU A 192 6.35 -9.30 -16.08
N ASP A 193 6.60 -8.82 -14.87
CA ASP A 193 5.66 -8.09 -14.02
C ASP A 193 6.40 -7.02 -13.17
N VAL A 194 5.67 -6.34 -12.28
CA VAL A 194 6.15 -5.27 -11.39
C VAL A 194 7.50 -5.61 -10.76
N VAL A 195 8.49 -4.71 -10.90
CA VAL A 195 9.77 -4.80 -10.18
C VAL A 195 9.60 -4.16 -8.80
N ARG A 196 10.03 -4.83 -7.74
CA ARG A 196 9.83 -4.36 -6.36
C ARG A 196 11.09 -3.96 -5.62
N CYS A 197 12.18 -4.69 -5.79
CA CYS A 197 13.32 -4.56 -4.89
C CYS A 197 14.64 -4.82 -5.61
N PHE A 198 15.72 -4.42 -4.93
CA PHE A 198 17.09 -4.58 -5.39
C PHE A 198 18.00 -5.02 -4.25
N CYS A 199 19.14 -5.63 -4.61
CA CYS A 199 20.33 -5.58 -3.77
C CYS A 199 21.58 -5.34 -4.64
N LYS A 200 22.57 -4.63 -4.11
CA LYS A 200 23.87 -4.44 -4.74
C LYS A 200 24.67 -5.74 -4.62
N ILE A 201 25.28 -6.18 -5.71
CA ILE A 201 26.17 -7.35 -5.73
C ILE A 201 27.62 -6.86 -5.60
N PRO A 202 28.42 -7.45 -4.70
CA PRO A 202 29.81 -7.02 -4.50
C PRO A 202 30.69 -7.41 -5.69
N ASP A 203 31.75 -6.63 -5.90
CA ASP A 203 32.77 -6.93 -6.90
C ASP A 203 33.37 -8.32 -6.66
N GLY A 204 33.59 -9.08 -7.75
CA GLY A 204 34.14 -10.44 -7.67
C GLY A 204 33.13 -11.53 -7.26
N HIS A 205 31.85 -11.20 -7.09
CA HIS A 205 30.79 -12.20 -6.93
C HIS A 205 30.74 -13.17 -8.13
N TRP A 206 30.42 -14.45 -7.88
CA TRP A 206 30.50 -15.54 -8.87
C TRP A 206 29.74 -15.27 -10.18
N SER A 207 28.67 -14.47 -10.11
CA SER A 207 27.83 -14.15 -11.26
C SER A 207 28.41 -13.07 -12.17
N GLY A 208 29.36 -12.26 -11.69
CA GLY A 208 29.82 -11.04 -12.38
C GLY A 208 28.76 -9.94 -12.52
N ALA A 209 27.63 -10.05 -11.82
CA ALA A 209 26.57 -9.04 -11.84
C ALA A 209 26.92 -7.83 -10.95
N ALA A 210 26.39 -6.67 -11.30
CA ALA A 210 26.47 -5.45 -10.51
C ALA A 210 25.34 -5.39 -9.46
N PHE A 211 24.13 -5.80 -9.83
CA PHE A 211 22.98 -5.79 -8.93
C PHE A 211 22.02 -6.94 -9.22
N ALA A 212 21.16 -7.24 -8.26
CA ALA A 212 20.01 -8.12 -8.44
C ALA A 212 18.70 -7.32 -8.30
N SER A 213 17.66 -7.74 -9.02
CA SER A 213 16.29 -7.20 -8.90
C SER A 213 15.26 -8.32 -8.84
N ALA A 214 14.14 -8.08 -8.16
CA ALA A 214 13.04 -9.04 -8.06
C ALA A 214 11.69 -8.33 -7.88
N GLY A 215 10.59 -9.05 -8.10
CA GLY A 215 9.26 -8.49 -7.93
C GLY A 215 8.12 -9.51 -8.08
N ASN A 216 7.05 -9.07 -8.73
CA ASN A 216 5.83 -9.88 -8.89
C ASN A 216 6.00 -11.04 -9.88
N ASP A 217 7.03 -11.04 -10.72
CA ASP A 217 7.32 -12.15 -11.64
C ASP A 217 8.06 -13.31 -10.95
N GLU A 218 8.18 -13.27 -9.62
CA GLU A 218 8.64 -14.37 -8.76
C GLU A 218 10.09 -14.82 -9.00
N VAL A 219 10.81 -14.10 -9.86
CA VAL A 219 12.18 -14.42 -10.28
C VAL A 219 13.14 -13.32 -9.82
N ILE A 220 14.28 -13.74 -9.27
CA ILE A 220 15.40 -12.83 -9.00
C ILE A 220 16.28 -12.80 -10.24
N ARG A 221 16.54 -11.60 -10.78
CA ARG A 221 17.35 -11.41 -11.98
C ARG A 221 18.66 -10.71 -11.63
N LEU A 222 19.75 -11.19 -12.22
CA LEU A 222 21.11 -10.66 -12.03
C LEU A 222 21.52 -9.85 -13.25
N TRP A 223 22.02 -8.64 -13.04
CA TRP A 223 22.25 -7.67 -14.11
C TRP A 223 23.62 -7.00 -14.04
N THR A 224 24.17 -6.64 -15.20
CA THR A 224 25.16 -5.55 -15.30
C THR A 224 24.46 -4.19 -15.29
N LEU A 225 25.20 -3.10 -15.07
CA LEU A 225 24.64 -1.73 -15.10
C LEU A 225 24.11 -1.33 -16.49
N GLU A 226 24.63 -1.94 -17.55
CA GLU A 226 24.18 -1.76 -18.94
C GLU A 226 22.92 -2.58 -19.26
N GLY A 227 22.44 -3.40 -18.32
CA GLY A 227 21.24 -4.24 -18.50
C GLY A 227 21.51 -5.61 -19.12
N THR A 228 22.75 -6.09 -19.13
CA THR A 228 23.03 -7.47 -19.57
C THR A 228 22.58 -8.44 -18.48
N SER A 229 21.76 -9.43 -18.84
CA SER A 229 21.34 -10.49 -17.91
C SER A 229 22.49 -11.47 -17.65
N MET A 230 22.91 -11.58 -16.39
CA MET A 230 23.99 -12.47 -15.92
C MET A 230 23.46 -13.81 -15.38
N GLY A 231 22.14 -13.95 -15.29
CA GLY A 231 21.45 -15.14 -14.81
C GLY A 231 20.18 -14.80 -14.03
N VAL A 232 19.48 -15.86 -13.63
CA VAL A 232 18.28 -15.79 -12.81
C VAL A 232 18.38 -16.76 -11.65
N LEU A 233 17.68 -16.46 -10.56
CA LEU A 233 17.43 -17.36 -9.44
C LEU A 233 15.92 -17.59 -9.41
N ASP A 234 15.53 -18.85 -9.60
CA ASP A 234 14.14 -19.30 -9.72
C ASP A 234 13.82 -20.23 -8.55
N GLY A 235 12.58 -20.17 -8.04
CA GLY A 235 12.13 -21.04 -6.94
C GLY A 235 11.18 -20.41 -5.92
N HIS A 236 11.02 -19.08 -5.90
CA HIS A 236 9.87 -18.49 -5.22
C HIS A 236 8.59 -18.77 -6.02
N THR A 237 7.45 -18.87 -5.32
CA THR A 237 6.15 -19.21 -5.95
C THR A 237 5.08 -18.15 -5.70
N ALA A 238 5.52 -16.95 -5.32
CA ALA A 238 4.71 -15.76 -5.13
C ALA A 238 5.63 -14.54 -5.09
N TYR A 239 5.03 -13.35 -4.98
CA TYR A 239 5.74 -12.08 -5.11
C TYR A 239 6.94 -11.96 -4.16
N ILE A 240 8.07 -11.51 -4.72
CA ILE A 240 9.29 -11.23 -3.96
C ILE A 240 9.26 -9.75 -3.54
N TYR A 241 9.33 -9.51 -2.23
CA TYR A 241 9.19 -8.16 -1.67
C TYR A 241 10.52 -7.48 -1.36
N SER A 242 11.55 -8.25 -1.03
CA SER A 242 12.83 -7.68 -0.59
C SER A 242 14.00 -8.60 -0.89
N LEU A 243 15.16 -7.99 -1.13
CA LEU A 243 16.45 -8.64 -1.34
C LEU A 243 17.49 -8.04 -0.40
N ALA A 244 18.40 -8.88 0.08
CA ALA A 244 19.60 -8.48 0.80
C ALA A 244 20.82 -9.26 0.29
N ILE A 245 22.02 -8.75 0.57
CA ILE A 245 23.28 -9.42 0.27
C ILE A 245 24.02 -9.70 1.57
N LEU A 246 24.47 -10.93 1.76
CA LEU A 246 25.29 -11.31 2.91
C LEU A 246 26.77 -10.90 2.67
N PRO A 247 27.58 -10.74 3.74
CA PRO A 247 29.00 -10.39 3.60
C PRO A 247 29.83 -11.38 2.76
N ASN A 248 29.38 -12.63 2.67
CA ASN A 248 30.01 -13.68 1.85
C ASN A 248 29.53 -13.66 0.38
N GLY A 249 28.64 -12.75 0.00
CA GLY A 249 28.07 -12.64 -1.34
C GLY A 249 26.81 -13.48 -1.57
N ASP A 250 26.35 -14.30 -0.62
CA ASP A 250 25.07 -15.01 -0.78
C ASP A 250 23.91 -14.00 -0.83
N ILE A 251 22.93 -14.21 -1.73
CA ILE A 251 21.73 -13.37 -1.82
C ILE A 251 20.67 -13.94 -0.87
N VAL A 252 19.91 -13.06 -0.22
CA VAL A 252 18.76 -13.42 0.61
C VAL A 252 17.52 -12.75 0.04
N SER A 253 16.41 -13.47 -0.04
CA SER A 253 15.13 -12.94 -0.55
C SER A 253 13.98 -13.27 0.39
N SER A 254 12.97 -12.41 0.44
CA SER A 254 11.72 -12.64 1.16
C SER A 254 10.50 -12.54 0.25
N SER A 255 9.51 -13.40 0.45
CA SER A 255 8.36 -13.53 -0.44
C SER A 255 7.02 -13.68 0.29
N GLU A 256 5.94 -13.43 -0.45
CA GLU A 256 4.57 -13.79 -0.12
C GLU A 256 4.34 -15.31 -0.02
N ASP A 257 5.26 -16.13 -0.53
CA ASP A 257 5.18 -17.59 -0.38
C ASP A 257 5.54 -18.09 1.04
N ARG A 258 5.72 -17.15 1.96
CA ARG A 258 6.06 -17.36 3.38
C ARG A 258 7.48 -17.83 3.61
N THR A 259 8.38 -17.66 2.64
CA THR A 259 9.77 -18.09 2.77
C THR A 259 10.76 -16.94 2.69
N VAL A 260 11.79 -17.03 3.53
CA VAL A 260 13.09 -16.39 3.27
C VAL A 260 13.97 -17.45 2.62
N ARG A 261 14.57 -17.14 1.47
CA ARG A 261 15.48 -18.04 0.76
C ARG A 261 16.89 -17.47 0.72
N VAL A 262 17.88 -18.35 0.87
CA VAL A 262 19.31 -18.02 0.75
C VAL A 262 19.86 -18.67 -0.52
N TRP A 263 20.57 -17.89 -1.32
CA TRP A 263 21.01 -18.29 -2.65
C TRP A 263 22.52 -18.22 -2.80
N ARG A 264 23.09 -19.26 -3.40
CA ARG A 264 24.51 -19.35 -3.76
C ARG A 264 24.64 -20.13 -5.06
N ASP A 265 25.49 -19.65 -5.97
CA ASP A 265 25.81 -20.35 -7.23
C ASP A 265 24.56 -20.78 -8.04
N ARG A 266 23.57 -19.90 -8.13
CA ARG A 266 22.23 -20.13 -8.76
C ARG A 266 21.31 -21.13 -8.05
N GLN A 267 21.69 -21.63 -6.88
CA GLN A 267 20.90 -22.59 -6.13
C GLN A 267 20.32 -21.96 -4.87
N CYS A 268 19.10 -22.35 -4.53
CA CYS A 268 18.55 -22.09 -3.20
C CYS A 268 19.23 -23.08 -2.24
N ILE A 269 20.13 -22.57 -1.40
CA ILE A 269 20.89 -23.39 -0.45
C ILE A 269 20.19 -23.53 0.91
N GLN A 270 19.17 -22.71 1.17
CA GLN A 270 18.34 -22.82 2.35
C GLN A 270 16.99 -22.12 2.16
N THR A 271 15.91 -22.78 2.58
CA THR A 271 14.57 -22.22 2.69
C THR A 271 14.16 -22.11 4.16
N ILE A 272 13.80 -20.91 4.61
CA ILE A 272 13.31 -20.64 5.97
C ILE A 272 11.84 -20.25 5.88
N THR A 273 10.94 -21.13 6.31
CA THR A 273 9.49 -20.86 6.33
C THR A 273 9.11 -20.06 7.57
N HIS A 274 8.21 -19.09 7.42
CA HIS A 274 7.64 -18.30 8.52
C HIS A 274 6.18 -18.70 8.81
N PRO A 275 5.72 -18.55 10.06
CA PRO A 275 4.31 -18.74 10.42
C PRO A 275 3.52 -17.44 10.14
N ALA A 276 3.75 -16.85 8.97
CA ALA A 276 3.17 -15.60 8.50
C ALA A 276 2.72 -15.76 7.05
N ILE A 277 1.78 -14.94 6.58
CA ILE A 277 1.28 -14.99 5.19
C ILE A 277 2.28 -14.32 4.24
N SER A 278 2.86 -13.19 4.64
CA SER A 278 3.79 -12.46 3.79
C SER A 278 5.01 -12.03 4.59
N ILE A 279 6.19 -12.13 3.96
CA ILE A 279 7.43 -11.62 4.52
C ILE A 279 7.83 -10.40 3.68
N TRP A 280 7.51 -9.23 4.21
CA TRP A 280 7.58 -7.97 3.47
C TRP A 280 9.00 -7.48 3.26
N THR A 281 9.93 -7.85 4.14
CA THR A 281 11.25 -7.22 4.16
C THR A 281 12.30 -8.14 4.75
N VAL A 282 13.52 -8.05 4.23
CA VAL A 282 14.71 -8.74 4.74
C VAL A 282 15.92 -7.81 4.72
N ALA A 283 16.80 -7.93 5.71
CA ALA A 283 18.09 -7.28 5.73
C ALA A 283 19.16 -8.22 6.31
N ALA A 284 20.42 -7.98 5.95
CA ALA A 284 21.56 -8.74 6.45
C ALA A 284 22.45 -7.82 7.30
N CYS A 285 22.88 -8.30 8.46
CA CYS A 285 23.87 -7.62 9.27
C CYS A 285 25.24 -7.69 8.56
N PRO A 286 25.89 -6.56 8.25
CA PRO A 286 27.18 -6.57 7.55
C PRO A 286 28.32 -7.16 8.40
N GLU A 287 28.20 -7.11 9.73
CA GLU A 287 29.23 -7.59 10.66
C GLU A 287 29.16 -9.10 10.90
N THR A 288 27.95 -9.61 11.14
CA THR A 288 27.74 -10.99 11.60
C THR A 288 27.27 -11.92 10.49
N GLY A 289 26.72 -11.37 9.41
CA GLY A 289 25.99 -12.12 8.39
C GLY A 289 24.67 -12.70 8.89
N ASP A 290 24.14 -12.24 10.03
CA ASP A 290 22.81 -12.62 10.50
C ASP A 290 21.73 -11.98 9.63
N ILE A 291 20.60 -12.67 9.47
CA ILE A 291 19.47 -12.22 8.66
C ILE A 291 18.37 -11.72 9.59
N VAL A 292 17.76 -10.58 9.28
CA VAL A 292 16.50 -10.14 9.88
C VAL A 292 15.39 -10.12 8.85
N SER A 293 14.18 -10.53 9.24
CA SER A 293 12.97 -10.43 8.43
C SER A 293 11.81 -9.76 9.18
N GLY A 294 11.02 -8.94 8.50
CA GLY A 294 9.74 -8.41 8.98
C GLY A 294 8.56 -8.99 8.20
N ALA A 295 7.48 -9.34 8.89
CA ALA A 295 6.38 -10.11 8.32
C ALA A 295 4.99 -9.59 8.70
N SER A 296 3.96 -10.15 8.05
CA SER A 296 2.53 -9.82 8.24
C SER A 296 1.97 -10.24 9.60
N ASP A 297 2.72 -11.03 10.36
CA ASP A 297 2.34 -11.47 11.72
C ASP A 297 2.84 -10.52 12.81
N LYS A 298 3.29 -9.32 12.42
CA LYS A 298 3.74 -8.23 13.33
C LYS A 298 5.09 -8.52 14.00
N ILE A 299 5.72 -9.65 13.67
CA ILE A 299 6.92 -10.15 14.34
C ILE A 299 8.14 -9.94 13.44
N ILE A 300 9.22 -9.48 14.06
CA ILE A 300 10.55 -9.46 13.46
C ILE A 300 11.32 -10.68 13.96
N ARG A 301 12.03 -11.37 13.05
CA ARG A 301 12.85 -12.54 13.38
C ARG A 301 14.26 -12.35 12.91
N VAL A 302 15.22 -12.71 13.76
CA VAL A 302 16.64 -12.74 13.45
C VAL A 302 17.08 -14.19 13.35
N PHE A 303 17.91 -14.51 12.35
CA PHE A 303 18.47 -15.84 12.12
C PHE A 303 19.99 -15.78 12.04
N SER A 304 20.67 -16.77 12.63
CA SER A 304 22.12 -16.84 12.67
C SER A 304 22.65 -18.23 12.27
N ARG A 305 23.79 -18.23 11.57
CA ARG A 305 24.61 -19.45 11.34
C ARG A 305 25.55 -19.75 12.52
N ASP A 306 25.75 -18.79 13.42
CA ASP A 306 26.63 -18.94 14.57
C ASP A 306 25.88 -19.60 15.73
N ALA A 307 26.35 -20.78 16.15
CA ALA A 307 25.75 -21.54 17.23
C ALA A 307 25.66 -20.77 18.55
N GLU A 308 26.54 -19.82 18.81
CA GLU A 308 26.51 -19.01 20.05
C GLU A 308 25.46 -17.89 20.01
N ARG A 309 25.00 -17.52 18.81
CA ARG A 309 23.91 -16.54 18.61
C ARG A 309 22.57 -17.21 18.31
N GLN A 310 22.52 -18.53 18.16
CA GLN A 310 21.25 -19.23 17.98
C GLN A 310 20.44 -19.20 19.27
N ALA A 311 19.12 -19.10 19.15
CA ALA A 311 18.19 -19.17 20.27
C ALA A 311 18.28 -20.54 20.96
N SER A 312 17.65 -20.66 22.13
CA SER A 312 17.58 -21.96 22.81
C SER A 312 16.89 -23.01 21.95
N THR A 313 17.21 -24.29 22.19
CA THR A 313 16.61 -25.42 21.48
C THR A 313 15.08 -25.38 21.55
N GLU A 314 14.53 -24.98 22.70
CA GLU A 314 13.09 -24.86 22.92
C GLU A 314 12.48 -23.76 22.03
N ALA A 315 13.12 -22.59 21.93
CA ALA A 315 12.64 -21.50 21.09
C ALA A 315 12.69 -21.86 19.59
N ILE A 316 13.75 -22.55 19.17
CA ILE A 316 13.86 -23.06 17.78
C ILE A 316 12.75 -24.08 17.51
N GLN A 317 12.52 -25.03 18.43
CA GLN A 317 11.46 -26.02 18.30
C GLN A 317 10.06 -25.39 18.27
N GLN A 318 9.80 -24.36 19.08
CA GLN A 318 8.54 -23.63 19.07
C GLN A 318 8.30 -22.90 17.74
N PHE A 319 9.34 -22.30 17.17
CA PHE A 319 9.26 -21.70 15.84
C PHE A 319 8.97 -22.75 14.77
N GLU A 320 9.69 -23.87 14.77
CA GLU A 320 9.43 -24.99 13.86
C GLU A 320 8.01 -25.55 14.04
N GLU A 321 7.52 -25.69 15.27
CA GLU A 321 6.17 -26.16 15.55
C GLU A 321 5.10 -25.17 15.12
N SER A 322 5.32 -23.87 15.30
CA SER A 322 4.42 -22.84 14.77
C SER A 322 4.31 -22.90 13.25
N ASN A 323 5.40 -23.23 12.55
CA ASN A 323 5.36 -23.52 11.10
C ASN A 323 4.59 -24.80 10.80
N ARG A 324 4.75 -25.86 11.62
CA ARG A 324 4.02 -27.12 11.47
C ARG A 324 2.51 -26.97 11.59
N MET A 325 2.02 -25.98 12.33
CA MET A 325 0.57 -25.66 12.39
C MET A 325 0.02 -25.18 11.04
N TYR A 326 0.88 -24.68 10.15
CA TYR A 326 0.54 -24.29 8.78
C TYR A 326 1.07 -25.30 7.73
N ALA A 327 1.59 -26.44 8.18
CA ALA A 327 2.12 -27.52 7.36
C ALA A 327 1.06 -28.60 7.13
N ILE A 328 1.15 -29.30 6.01
CA ILE A 328 0.24 -30.40 5.69
C ILE A 328 0.85 -31.69 6.24
N PRO A 329 0.18 -32.43 7.14
CA PRO A 329 0.68 -33.70 7.63
C PRO A 329 0.90 -34.68 6.47
N GLN A 330 2.03 -35.39 6.49
CA GLN A 330 2.37 -36.39 5.47
C GLN A 330 1.27 -37.46 5.34
N GLU A 331 0.58 -37.79 6.43
CA GLU A 331 -0.53 -38.75 6.43
C GLU A 331 -1.77 -38.23 5.68
N THR A 332 -2.02 -36.92 5.73
CA THR A 332 -3.12 -36.26 4.98
C THR A 332 -2.75 -36.08 3.51
N ALA A 333 -1.47 -35.81 3.22
CA ALA A 333 -0.93 -35.68 1.87
C ALA A 333 -0.95 -37.01 1.08
N ALA A 334 -0.75 -38.14 1.78
CA ALA A 334 -0.62 -39.44 1.14
C ALA A 334 -1.94 -40.19 0.90
N GLN A 335 -3.08 -39.62 1.31
CA GLN A 335 -4.41 -40.25 1.20
C GLN A 335 -4.47 -41.70 1.72
N GLY A 336 -3.62 -42.06 2.70
CA GLY A 336 -3.56 -43.41 3.29
C GLY A 336 -2.51 -44.37 2.69
N GLU A 337 -1.74 -43.97 1.69
CA GLU A 337 -0.61 -44.75 1.14
C GLU A 337 0.74 -44.32 1.76
N PRO A 338 1.81 -45.12 1.65
CA PRO A 338 3.16 -44.69 2.04
C PRO A 338 3.61 -43.50 1.17
N PHE A 339 3.95 -42.38 1.79
CA PHE A 339 4.42 -41.20 1.08
C PHE A 339 5.89 -41.36 0.65
N GLU A 340 6.10 -41.81 -0.58
CA GLU A 340 7.42 -42.08 -1.17
C GLU A 340 8.13 -40.79 -1.61
N LYS A 341 8.74 -40.11 -0.63
CA LYS A 341 9.48 -38.85 -0.82
C LYS A 341 10.56 -38.95 -1.90
N GLU A 342 11.17 -40.12 -2.08
CA GLU A 342 12.25 -40.37 -3.02
C GLU A 342 11.80 -40.31 -4.48
N ASN A 343 10.51 -40.54 -4.76
CA ASN A 343 9.93 -40.60 -6.10
C ASN A 343 9.19 -39.32 -6.50
N LEU A 344 9.15 -38.32 -5.62
CA LEU A 344 8.51 -37.04 -5.90
C LEU A 344 9.27 -36.26 -6.98
N PRO A 345 8.55 -35.57 -7.88
CA PRO A 345 9.19 -34.71 -8.86
C PRO A 345 9.92 -33.52 -8.20
N GLY A 346 10.98 -33.05 -8.86
CA GLY A 346 11.68 -31.82 -8.46
C GLY A 346 10.95 -30.54 -8.86
N PRO A 347 11.46 -29.35 -8.49
CA PRO A 347 10.79 -28.06 -8.67
C PRO A 347 10.37 -27.76 -10.12
N ASP A 348 11.11 -28.27 -11.11
CA ASP A 348 10.78 -28.12 -12.54
C ASP A 348 9.39 -28.65 -12.91
N ALA A 349 8.80 -29.55 -12.11
CA ALA A 349 7.46 -30.06 -12.33
C ALA A 349 6.37 -29.00 -12.19
N LEU A 350 6.56 -27.95 -11.38
CA LEU A 350 5.59 -26.86 -11.27
C LEU A 350 5.44 -26.07 -12.58
N ARG A 351 6.47 -26.10 -13.43
CA ARG A 351 6.49 -25.42 -14.72
C ARG A 351 6.15 -26.34 -15.88
N THR A 352 6.48 -27.62 -15.77
CA THR A 352 6.34 -28.60 -16.87
C THR A 352 5.06 -29.42 -16.79
N GLN A 353 4.48 -29.59 -15.60
CA GLN A 353 3.22 -30.31 -15.42
C GLN A 353 2.07 -29.31 -15.36
N VAL A 354 1.04 -29.55 -16.17
CA VAL A 354 -0.20 -28.76 -16.17
C VAL A 354 -1.25 -29.56 -15.41
N GLY A 355 -1.87 -28.94 -14.40
CA GLY A 355 -2.95 -29.61 -13.67
C GLY A 355 -4.20 -29.76 -14.55
N GLN A 356 -4.91 -30.87 -14.33
CA GLN A 356 -6.05 -31.27 -15.14
C GLN A 356 -7.38 -30.80 -14.55
N LYS A 357 -7.40 -30.43 -13.26
CA LYS A 357 -8.60 -30.00 -12.53
C LYS A 357 -8.26 -29.06 -11.38
N GLU A 358 -9.14 -28.11 -11.08
CA GLU A 358 -9.03 -27.20 -9.93
C GLU A 358 -8.81 -28.00 -8.63
N GLY A 359 -7.87 -27.53 -7.81
CA GLY A 359 -7.53 -28.17 -6.54
C GLY A 359 -6.81 -29.51 -6.68
N GLN A 360 -6.33 -29.88 -7.87
CA GLN A 360 -5.41 -31.02 -8.00
C GLN A 360 -4.16 -30.75 -7.14
N GLN A 361 -3.64 -31.76 -6.44
CA GLN A 361 -2.43 -31.63 -5.64
C GLN A 361 -1.19 -32.09 -6.41
N LEU A 362 -0.07 -31.39 -6.21
CA LEU A 362 1.26 -31.80 -6.64
C LEU A 362 2.24 -31.61 -5.49
N PHE A 363 3.01 -32.64 -5.19
CA PHE A 363 4.05 -32.61 -4.18
C PHE A 363 5.41 -32.50 -4.85
N ILE A 364 6.20 -31.53 -4.41
CA ILE A 364 7.50 -31.22 -4.98
C ILE A 364 8.55 -31.52 -3.94
N ARG A 365 9.58 -32.28 -4.33
CA ARG A 365 10.79 -32.42 -3.53
C ARG A 365 11.73 -31.27 -3.86
N GLU A 366 11.89 -30.36 -2.91
CA GLU A 366 12.81 -29.23 -3.02
C GLU A 366 14.27 -29.71 -3.04
N GLN A 367 15.17 -28.86 -3.57
CA GLN A 367 16.60 -29.19 -3.67
C GLN A 367 17.27 -29.37 -2.30
N ASP A 368 16.78 -28.67 -1.27
CA ASP A 368 17.21 -28.83 0.13
C ASP A 368 16.66 -30.10 0.79
N GLY A 369 15.89 -30.90 0.05
CA GLY A 369 15.28 -32.13 0.53
C GLY A 369 14.00 -31.93 1.32
N SER A 370 13.48 -30.72 1.49
CA SER A 370 12.11 -30.50 1.98
C SER A 370 11.07 -30.92 0.94
N VAL A 371 9.81 -31.04 1.35
CA VAL A 371 8.70 -31.36 0.45
C VAL A 371 7.65 -30.27 0.55
N THR A 372 7.24 -29.70 -0.57
CA THR A 372 6.19 -28.69 -0.66
C THR A 372 4.96 -29.29 -1.33
N ALA A 373 3.79 -28.83 -0.94
CA ALA A 373 2.51 -29.23 -1.49
C ALA A 373 1.89 -28.04 -2.21
N HIS A 374 1.42 -28.26 -3.43
CA HIS A 374 0.81 -27.25 -4.27
C HIS A 374 -0.58 -27.67 -4.73
N LEU A 375 -1.47 -26.71 -4.92
CA LEU A 375 -2.78 -26.91 -5.55
C LEU A 375 -2.82 -26.27 -6.93
N TRP A 376 -3.31 -26.99 -7.91
CA TRP A 376 -3.59 -26.46 -9.22
C TRP A 376 -4.75 -25.48 -9.17
N SER A 377 -4.53 -24.28 -9.68
CA SER A 377 -5.59 -23.35 -10.03
C SER A 377 -5.77 -23.32 -11.54
N ALA A 378 -6.93 -23.77 -12.00
CA ALA A 378 -7.36 -23.69 -13.39
C ALA A 378 -7.59 -22.24 -13.82
N SER A 379 -7.97 -21.34 -12.90
CA SER A 379 -8.16 -19.92 -13.22
C SER A 379 -6.85 -19.18 -13.53
N THR A 380 -5.75 -19.53 -12.85
CA THR A 380 -4.43 -18.92 -13.10
C THR A 380 -3.51 -19.82 -13.93
N SER A 381 -3.93 -21.06 -14.22
CA SER A 381 -3.11 -22.09 -14.87
C SER A 381 -1.76 -22.31 -14.17
N GLN A 382 -1.76 -22.28 -12.83
CA GLN A 382 -0.57 -22.37 -12.00
C GLN A 382 -0.76 -23.27 -10.78
N TRP A 383 0.35 -23.77 -10.24
CA TRP A 383 0.41 -24.54 -9.01
C TRP A 383 0.71 -23.61 -7.81
N ASN A 384 -0.29 -23.40 -6.95
CA ASN A 384 -0.18 -22.54 -5.78
C ASN A 384 0.35 -23.31 -4.57
N LEU A 385 1.43 -22.83 -3.94
CA LEU A 385 1.95 -23.43 -2.72
C LEU A 385 0.91 -23.35 -1.58
N ILE A 386 0.59 -24.48 -0.97
CA ILE A 386 -0.33 -24.55 0.17
C ILE A 386 0.36 -24.91 1.48
N GLY A 387 1.57 -25.48 1.45
CA GLY A 387 2.29 -25.83 2.67
C GLY A 387 3.51 -26.68 2.42
N THR A 388 4.37 -26.77 3.41
CA THR A 388 5.45 -27.76 3.46
C THR A 388 4.89 -29.05 4.07
N VAL A 389 5.24 -30.20 3.52
CA VAL A 389 4.89 -31.52 4.06
C VAL A 389 5.96 -31.95 5.06
N VAL A 390 5.53 -32.26 6.28
CA VAL A 390 6.41 -32.65 7.38
C VAL A 390 6.04 -34.03 7.91
N SER A 391 7.04 -34.79 8.38
CA SER A 391 6.83 -36.08 9.03
C SER A 391 6.36 -35.88 10.46
N GLY A 392 5.14 -36.33 10.79
CA GLY A 392 4.57 -36.30 12.14
C GLY A 392 3.12 -35.82 12.15
N GLN A 393 2.35 -36.29 13.14
CA GLN A 393 0.99 -35.83 13.39
C GLN A 393 0.98 -34.32 13.64
N GLY A 394 0.65 -33.54 12.62
CA GLY A 394 0.25 -32.15 12.84
C GLY A 394 -0.97 -32.14 13.77
N THR A 395 -0.96 -31.30 14.80
CA THR A 395 -2.10 -31.11 15.70
C THR A 395 -3.25 -30.34 15.06
N GLY A 396 -3.29 -30.25 13.72
CA GLY A 396 -4.50 -29.83 13.03
C GLY A 396 -5.60 -30.82 13.39
N SER A 397 -6.48 -30.44 14.33
CA SER A 397 -7.60 -31.28 14.71
C SER A 397 -8.34 -31.60 13.41
N ALA A 398 -8.35 -32.88 13.03
CA ALA A 398 -9.17 -33.32 11.92
C ALA A 398 -10.57 -32.76 12.17
N LYS A 399 -11.10 -31.97 11.21
CA LYS A 399 -12.40 -31.34 11.39
C LYS A 399 -13.41 -32.41 11.78
N LYS A 400 -14.14 -32.17 12.85
CA LYS A 400 -15.15 -33.10 13.34
C LYS A 400 -16.47 -32.77 12.66
N THR A 401 -17.02 -33.71 11.90
CA THR A 401 -18.34 -33.55 11.30
C THR A 401 -19.42 -33.71 12.36
N TYR A 402 -20.27 -32.70 12.50
CA TYR A 402 -21.44 -32.71 13.38
C TYR A 402 -22.63 -32.09 12.64
N ASN A 403 -23.77 -32.79 12.60
CA ASN A 403 -24.97 -32.39 11.85
C ASN A 403 -24.70 -32.00 10.38
N GLY A 404 -23.83 -32.76 9.70
CA GLY A 404 -23.51 -32.55 8.29
C GLY A 404 -22.64 -31.33 7.99
N LYS A 405 -22.04 -30.70 9.01
CA LYS A 405 -21.09 -29.60 8.89
C LYS A 405 -19.81 -29.90 9.64
N ASP A 406 -18.70 -29.40 9.13
CA ASP A 406 -17.36 -29.65 9.66
C ASP A 406 -16.93 -28.53 10.61
N TYR A 407 -16.46 -28.90 11.80
CA TYR A 407 -16.04 -27.97 12.85
C TYR A 407 -14.63 -28.25 13.34
N ASP A 408 -13.89 -27.20 13.69
CA ASP A 408 -12.53 -27.33 14.25
C ASP A 408 -12.55 -28.04 15.62
N TYR A 409 -13.62 -27.81 16.40
CA TYR A 409 -13.91 -28.51 17.65
C TYR A 409 -15.40 -28.91 17.73
N VAL A 410 -15.64 -30.09 18.31
CA VAL A 410 -16.96 -30.52 18.80
C VAL A 410 -16.73 -31.03 20.21
N PHE A 411 -17.18 -30.25 21.18
CA PHE A 411 -17.03 -30.53 22.61
C PHE A 411 -18.24 -31.27 23.17
N ASP A 412 -18.02 -32.06 24.20
CA ASP A 412 -19.07 -32.60 25.07
C ASP A 412 -19.16 -31.72 26.32
N VAL A 413 -20.31 -31.09 26.52
CA VAL A 413 -20.54 -30.13 27.60
C VAL A 413 -21.60 -30.67 28.55
N ASP A 414 -21.20 -31.00 29.77
CA ASP A 414 -22.07 -31.40 30.86
C ASP A 414 -22.62 -30.15 31.58
N ILE A 415 -23.94 -29.91 31.48
CA ILE A 415 -24.58 -28.71 32.06
C ILE A 415 -25.36 -29.04 33.33
N GLU A 416 -25.95 -30.22 33.40
CA GLU A 416 -26.75 -30.67 34.53
C GLU A 416 -26.27 -32.06 34.98
N ASP A 417 -26.10 -32.20 36.29
CA ASP A 417 -25.59 -33.43 36.90
C ASP A 417 -26.58 -34.59 36.66
N GLY A 418 -26.11 -35.66 36.01
CA GLY A 418 -26.90 -36.85 35.68
C GLY A 418 -27.64 -36.83 34.32
N LYS A 419 -27.49 -35.77 33.49
CA LYS A 419 -27.96 -35.77 32.09
C LYS A 419 -26.80 -36.04 31.10
N PRO A 420 -27.09 -36.56 29.89
CA PRO A 420 -26.06 -36.77 28.87
C PRO A 420 -25.41 -35.43 28.44
N PRO A 421 -24.10 -35.43 28.13
CA PRO A 421 -23.41 -34.24 27.63
C PRO A 421 -24.04 -33.73 26.34
N LEU A 422 -24.14 -32.41 26.22
CA LEU A 422 -24.62 -31.73 25.03
C LEU A 422 -23.43 -31.38 24.12
N LYS A 423 -23.62 -31.55 22.81
CA LYS A 423 -22.56 -31.29 21.83
C LYS A 423 -22.48 -29.80 21.50
N LEU A 424 -21.30 -29.21 21.69
CA LEU A 424 -20.99 -27.83 21.32
C LEU A 424 -20.00 -27.81 20.16
N ALA A 425 -20.47 -27.40 18.99
CA ALA A 425 -19.66 -27.28 17.79
C ALA A 425 -19.08 -25.86 17.66
N TYR A 426 -17.77 -25.75 17.39
CA TYR A 426 -17.03 -24.49 17.38
C TYR A 426 -15.96 -24.45 16.29
N ASN A 427 -15.91 -23.35 15.54
CA ASN A 427 -14.81 -23.04 14.62
C ASN A 427 -13.90 -21.95 15.19
N LEU A 428 -12.59 -22.07 14.98
CA LEU A 428 -11.60 -21.05 15.39
C LEU A 428 -11.81 -19.71 14.68
N THR A 429 -12.51 -19.71 13.55
CA THR A 429 -12.87 -18.52 12.79
C THR A 429 -14.11 -17.79 13.30
N GLU A 430 -14.81 -18.31 14.32
CA GLU A 430 -16.03 -17.71 14.87
C GLU A 430 -15.87 -17.28 16.34
N SER A 431 -16.67 -16.31 16.77
CA SER A 431 -16.65 -15.83 18.16
C SER A 431 -17.14 -16.91 19.12
N ALA A 432 -16.40 -17.11 20.22
CA ALA A 432 -16.81 -17.98 21.32
C ALA A 432 -18.17 -17.57 21.91
N TRP A 433 -18.51 -16.29 21.84
CA TRP A 433 -19.79 -15.74 22.29
C TRP A 433 -20.94 -16.16 21.38
N ASP A 434 -20.76 -16.09 20.06
CA ASP A 434 -21.80 -16.52 19.10
C ASP A 434 -22.02 -18.04 19.15
N ALA A 435 -20.94 -18.80 19.36
CA ALA A 435 -21.02 -20.24 19.59
C ALA A 435 -21.76 -20.58 20.88
N ALA A 436 -21.47 -19.89 21.99
CA ALA A 436 -22.19 -20.06 23.26
C ALA A 436 -23.67 -19.71 23.14
N ARG A 437 -24.00 -18.61 22.44
CA ARG A 437 -25.38 -18.19 22.20
C ARG A 437 -26.17 -19.25 21.44
N ARG A 438 -25.63 -19.70 20.31
CA ARG A 438 -26.24 -20.74 19.47
C ARG A 438 -26.37 -22.06 20.23
N PHE A 439 -25.38 -22.42 21.04
CA PHE A 439 -25.44 -23.62 21.87
C PHE A 439 -26.56 -23.54 22.92
N ILE A 440 -26.75 -22.38 23.54
CA ILE A 440 -27.84 -22.14 24.50
C ILE A 440 -29.19 -22.15 23.82
N GLU A 441 -29.33 -21.44 22.71
CA GLU A 441 -30.58 -21.36 21.95
C GLU A 441 -30.98 -22.73 21.36
N SER A 442 -30.02 -23.49 20.81
CA SER A 442 -30.29 -24.78 20.18
C SER A 442 -30.64 -25.89 21.17
N ASN A 443 -30.27 -25.72 22.44
CA ASN A 443 -30.57 -26.68 23.51
C ASN A 443 -31.58 -26.13 24.53
N GLU A 444 -32.23 -24.99 24.24
CA GLU A 444 -33.23 -24.33 25.10
C GLU A 444 -32.75 -24.10 26.55
N LEU A 445 -31.47 -23.77 26.72
CA LEU A 445 -30.85 -23.58 28.03
C LEU A 445 -31.11 -22.17 28.59
N PRO A 446 -31.09 -21.97 29.91
CA PRO A 446 -31.19 -20.64 30.51
C PRO A 446 -30.06 -19.71 30.05
N LEU A 447 -30.39 -18.45 29.71
CA LEU A 447 -29.41 -17.44 29.28
C LEU A 447 -28.34 -17.13 30.35
N THR A 448 -28.57 -17.51 31.61
CA THR A 448 -27.60 -17.39 32.70
C THR A 448 -26.32 -18.19 32.48
N TYR A 449 -26.33 -19.22 31.62
CA TYR A 449 -25.12 -19.99 31.27
C TYR A 449 -24.27 -19.32 30.18
N TYR A 450 -24.73 -18.23 29.57
CA TYR A 450 -24.11 -17.60 28.41
C TYR A 450 -22.66 -17.19 28.63
N GLU A 451 -22.39 -16.42 29.68
CA GLU A 451 -21.02 -16.00 30.00
C GLU A 451 -20.13 -17.19 30.42
N GLN A 452 -20.69 -18.14 31.17
CA GLN A 452 -19.95 -19.32 31.63
C GLN A 452 -19.49 -20.19 30.43
N VAL A 453 -20.39 -20.45 29.48
CA VAL A 453 -20.09 -21.25 28.28
C VAL A 453 -19.12 -20.51 27.35
N ALA A 454 -19.30 -19.21 27.13
CA ALA A 454 -18.40 -18.42 26.28
C ALA A 454 -16.97 -18.34 26.84
N ASN A 455 -16.84 -18.14 28.15
CA ASN A 455 -15.55 -18.15 28.84
C ASN A 455 -14.90 -19.54 28.82
N TRP A 456 -15.70 -20.59 29.00
CA TRP A 456 -15.22 -21.98 28.93
C TRP A 456 -14.71 -22.35 27.53
N ILE A 457 -15.43 -21.99 26.45
CA ILE A 457 -14.95 -22.19 25.07
C ILE A 457 -13.62 -21.45 24.88
N THR A 458 -13.54 -20.20 25.34
CA THR A 458 -12.34 -19.37 25.25
C THR A 458 -11.15 -19.98 25.98
N GLU A 459 -11.38 -20.62 27.12
CA GLU A 459 -10.34 -21.28 27.92
C GLU A 459 -9.89 -22.61 27.30
N GLN A 460 -10.82 -23.43 26.81
CA GLN A 460 -10.51 -24.69 26.13
C GLN A 460 -9.79 -24.49 24.79
N THR A 461 -9.91 -23.31 24.19
CA THR A 461 -9.28 -22.94 22.91
C THR A 461 -8.15 -21.92 23.07
N ARG A 462 -7.71 -21.63 24.31
CA ARG A 462 -6.75 -20.57 24.66
C ARG A 462 -5.36 -20.73 24.01
N GLY A 463 -5.01 -21.93 23.54
CA GLY A 463 -3.76 -22.22 22.80
C GLY A 463 -3.89 -22.28 21.28
N ALA A 464 -5.10 -22.11 20.74
CA ALA A 464 -5.39 -22.15 19.32
C ALA A 464 -6.21 -20.89 18.97
N LYS A 465 -5.53 -19.78 18.64
CA LYS A 465 -6.23 -18.59 18.10
C LYS A 465 -5.45 -17.97 16.95
N ILE A 466 -6.13 -17.91 15.80
CA ILE A 466 -5.88 -17.00 14.69
C ILE A 466 -6.85 -15.83 14.86
N GLY A 467 -6.33 -14.60 14.73
CA GLY A 467 -6.99 -13.39 15.19
C GLY A 467 -8.32 -13.04 14.50
N GLN A 468 -9.27 -12.57 15.29
CA GLN A 468 -10.08 -11.41 14.94
C GLN A 468 -10.72 -10.78 16.18
N ASP A 469 -10.54 -9.47 16.31
CA ASP A 469 -11.38 -8.57 17.10
C ASP A 469 -12.82 -8.60 16.57
N SER A 470 -13.78 -8.80 17.47
CA SER A 470 -15.19 -8.52 17.23
C SER A 470 -15.67 -7.46 18.22
N ARG A 471 -15.78 -6.20 17.77
CA ARG A 471 -16.65 -5.21 18.42
C ARG A 471 -18.05 -5.27 17.80
N PRO A 472 -19.13 -5.14 18.57
CA PRO A 472 -20.49 -5.12 18.03
C PRO A 472 -20.75 -3.85 17.23
N ALA A 473 -21.46 -3.99 16.12
CA ALA A 473 -21.97 -2.89 15.34
C ALA A 473 -23.10 -2.17 16.09
N ASP A 474 -22.91 -0.89 16.36
CA ASP A 474 -23.97 0.09 16.14
C ASP A 474 -23.38 1.48 15.84
N GLN A 475 -24.10 2.24 15.03
CA GLN A 475 -23.80 3.57 14.45
C GLN A 475 -23.13 3.61 13.06
N SER A 476 -23.98 3.95 12.11
CA SER A 476 -23.79 4.25 10.70
C SER A 476 -22.80 5.40 10.42
N GLY A 477 -21.83 5.14 9.54
CA GLY A 477 -21.04 6.13 8.80
C GLY A 477 -20.43 5.49 7.54
N PRO A 478 -20.33 6.19 6.40
CA PRO A 478 -19.97 5.57 5.14
C PRO A 478 -18.45 5.32 5.07
N THR A 479 -18.04 4.05 5.05
CA THR A 479 -16.65 3.65 4.80
C THR A 479 -16.46 3.36 3.31
N GLY A 480 -15.76 4.26 2.62
CA GLY A 480 -15.28 4.05 1.26
C GLY A 480 -14.11 3.07 1.25
N SER A 481 -14.25 1.98 0.51
CA SER A 481 -13.22 0.99 0.22
C SER A 481 -12.27 1.49 -0.89
N ASP A 482 -10.96 1.49 -0.66
CA ASP A 482 -9.92 1.81 -1.66
C ASP A 482 -9.41 0.52 -2.36
N PRO A 483 -9.61 0.33 -3.67
CA PRO A 483 -9.34 -0.95 -4.35
C PRO A 483 -7.91 -1.18 -4.86
N TRP A 484 -6.90 -0.34 -4.61
CA TRP A 484 -5.62 -0.42 -5.37
C TRP A 484 -4.31 -0.40 -4.58
N GLY A 485 -4.29 -0.87 -3.34
CA GLY A 485 -3.01 -1.29 -2.75
C GLY A 485 -3.09 -1.72 -1.30
N SER A 486 -3.02 -3.03 -1.08
CA SER A 486 -2.92 -3.78 0.19
C SER A 486 -4.18 -4.34 0.84
N ASP A 487 -5.39 -4.09 0.31
CA ASP A 487 -6.63 -4.66 0.89
C ASP A 487 -7.16 -5.93 0.19
N LYS A 488 -6.39 -6.53 -0.73
CA LYS A 488 -6.68 -7.90 -1.17
C LYS A 488 -6.11 -8.90 -0.16
N ARG A 489 -6.91 -9.25 0.86
CA ARG A 489 -6.75 -10.51 1.58
C ARG A 489 -7.09 -11.67 0.63
N TYR A 490 -6.10 -12.48 0.29
CA TYR A 490 -6.34 -13.85 -0.18
C TYR A 490 -6.88 -14.65 1.02
N ARG A 491 -8.13 -15.09 0.93
CA ARG A 491 -8.71 -16.13 1.78
C ARG A 491 -8.78 -17.43 0.95
N PRO A 492 -7.95 -18.44 1.23
CA PRO A 492 -8.14 -19.76 0.64
C PRO A 492 -9.42 -20.39 1.24
N GLY A 493 -10.47 -20.55 0.42
CA GLY A 493 -11.70 -21.24 0.83
C GLY A 493 -13.04 -20.64 0.36
N ASP A 494 -13.09 -19.49 -0.31
CA ASP A 494 -14.33 -19.01 -0.91
C ASP A 494 -14.55 -19.65 -2.30
N VAL A 495 -14.83 -20.95 -2.29
CA VAL A 495 -15.54 -21.59 -3.40
C VAL A 495 -17.02 -21.26 -3.21
N GLY A 496 -17.48 -20.22 -3.89
CA GLY A 496 -18.89 -20.00 -4.17
C GLY A 496 -19.78 -19.77 -2.96
N SER A 497 -19.60 -18.66 -2.25
CA SER A 497 -20.77 -17.82 -2.05
C SER A 497 -20.86 -16.92 -3.28
N ALA A 498 -21.81 -17.22 -4.16
CA ALA A 498 -22.25 -16.23 -5.12
C ALA A 498 -22.53 -14.96 -4.33
N SER A 499 -21.73 -13.92 -4.51
CA SER A 499 -22.21 -12.55 -4.31
C SER A 499 -23.58 -12.51 -4.96
N PRO A 500 -24.64 -12.02 -4.29
CA PRO A 500 -25.91 -11.91 -4.95
C PRO A 500 -25.67 -11.08 -6.21
N SER A 501 -25.73 -11.73 -7.36
CA SER A 501 -25.89 -11.08 -8.64
C SER A 501 -27.09 -10.16 -8.48
N GLY A 502 -26.86 -8.85 -8.30
CA GLY A 502 -27.98 -7.95 -8.05
C GLY A 502 -27.72 -6.56 -7.50
N GLN A 503 -26.57 -6.23 -6.91
CA GLN A 503 -26.31 -4.82 -6.58
C GLN A 503 -25.68 -4.11 -7.77
N ARG A 504 -26.51 -3.32 -8.48
CA ARG A 504 -26.06 -2.39 -9.51
C ARG A 504 -25.01 -1.44 -8.94
N LYS A 505 -23.88 -1.26 -9.64
CA LYS A 505 -22.83 -0.29 -9.33
C LYS A 505 -23.17 1.10 -9.87
N ILE A 506 -24.08 1.20 -10.84
CA ILE A 506 -24.60 2.46 -11.38
C ILE A 506 -26.13 2.61 -11.18
N PRO A 507 -26.64 3.83 -10.92
CA PRO A 507 -25.88 5.07 -10.76
C PRO A 507 -25.11 5.11 -9.44
N TRP A 508 -23.92 5.70 -9.51
CA TRP A 508 -23.17 6.08 -8.32
C TRP A 508 -23.91 7.21 -7.61
N ARG A 509 -23.97 7.18 -6.27
CA ARG A 509 -24.82 8.11 -5.48
C ARG A 509 -24.06 8.92 -4.43
N GLY A 510 -22.77 8.65 -4.21
CA GLY A 510 -21.99 9.30 -3.17
C GLY A 510 -20.98 10.29 -3.76
N TYR A 511 -20.78 11.41 -3.07
CA TYR A 511 -19.66 12.30 -3.36
C TYR A 511 -18.37 11.77 -2.74
N LEU A 512 -17.27 11.93 -3.46
CA LEU A 512 -15.95 11.55 -2.99
C LEU A 512 -15.18 12.78 -2.49
N THR A 513 -14.20 12.53 -1.62
CA THR A 513 -13.26 13.56 -1.16
C THR A 513 -11.83 13.04 -1.28
N ILE A 514 -10.89 13.95 -1.42
CA ILE A 514 -9.45 13.67 -1.46
C ILE A 514 -8.79 14.52 -0.39
N ILE A 515 -8.76 13.96 0.84
CA ILE A 515 -8.15 14.56 2.03
C ILE A 515 -6.84 13.86 2.31
N GLU A 516 -5.80 14.30 1.60
CA GLU A 516 -4.44 13.77 1.74
C GLU A 516 -3.46 14.93 1.93
N GLY A 517 -2.48 14.73 2.80
CA GLY A 517 -1.40 15.68 3.09
C GLY A 517 -1.26 16.01 4.58
N ASN A 518 -0.13 16.60 4.96
CA ASN A 518 0.13 17.03 6.34
C ASN A 518 0.12 18.56 6.44
N PRO A 519 -0.95 19.15 7.02
CA PRO A 519 -1.08 20.60 7.10
C PRO A 519 -0.05 21.25 8.03
N ALA A 520 0.35 20.59 9.13
CA ALA A 520 1.38 21.12 10.03
C ALA A 520 2.69 21.37 9.28
N ASN A 521 3.08 20.38 8.50
CA ASN A 521 4.30 20.45 7.73
C ASN A 521 4.20 21.45 6.57
N ALA A 522 3.08 21.45 5.84
CA ALA A 522 2.83 22.44 4.79
C ALA A 522 2.92 23.88 5.33
N ILE A 523 2.42 24.13 6.54
CA ILE A 523 2.50 25.43 7.22
C ILE A 523 3.93 25.78 7.60
N ASN A 524 4.69 24.82 8.14
CA ASN A 524 6.11 25.03 8.44
C ASN A 524 6.91 25.40 7.19
N ILE A 525 6.69 24.72 6.06
CA ILE A 525 7.33 25.06 4.78
C ILE A 525 6.95 26.46 4.32
N ILE A 526 5.67 26.84 4.41
CA ILE A 526 5.23 28.19 4.06
C ILE A 526 5.98 29.22 4.93
N ILE A 527 6.08 29.01 6.24
CA ILE A 527 6.77 29.95 7.13
C ILE A 527 8.25 30.06 6.76
N GLN A 528 8.94 28.92 6.60
CA GLN A 528 10.34 28.88 6.22
C GLN A 528 10.60 29.54 4.86
N LYS A 529 9.82 29.19 3.84
CA LYS A 529 9.98 29.73 2.48
C LYS A 529 9.65 31.22 2.40
N SER A 530 8.76 31.72 3.24
CA SER A 530 8.47 33.15 3.31
C SER A 530 9.73 33.94 3.63
N GLU A 531 10.48 33.50 4.63
CA GLU A 531 11.75 34.13 5.00
C GLU A 531 12.83 33.97 3.92
N GLU A 532 12.99 32.76 3.37
CA GLU A 532 14.02 32.48 2.36
C GLU A 532 13.80 33.25 1.06
N LEU A 533 12.56 33.29 0.56
CA LEU A 533 12.21 33.99 -0.66
C LEU A 533 12.32 35.50 -0.48
N SER A 534 11.96 36.02 0.69
CA SER A 534 12.13 37.44 1.02
C SER A 534 13.62 37.82 1.09
N LYS A 535 14.45 37.03 1.79
CA LYS A 535 15.90 37.27 1.92
C LYS A 535 16.64 37.20 0.57
N SER A 536 16.21 36.30 -0.31
CA SER A 536 16.79 36.17 -1.65
C SER A 536 16.30 37.21 -2.67
N GLY A 537 15.29 38.01 -2.32
CA GLY A 537 14.66 38.96 -3.24
C GLY A 537 13.78 38.30 -4.32
N ALA A 538 13.46 37.01 -4.15
CA ALA A 538 12.59 36.27 -5.07
C ALA A 538 11.11 36.69 -4.95
N ILE A 539 10.74 37.30 -3.82
CA ILE A 539 9.45 37.96 -3.59
C ILE A 539 9.68 39.33 -2.91
N ALA A 540 8.78 40.28 -3.16
CA ALA A 540 8.75 41.57 -2.48
C ALA A 540 8.30 41.44 -1.01
N SER A 541 8.56 42.47 -0.20
CA SER A 541 8.29 42.45 1.25
C SER A 541 6.80 42.29 1.57
N GLU A 542 5.92 42.83 0.72
CA GLU A 542 4.47 42.74 0.82
C GLU A 542 3.93 41.34 0.46
N GLN A 543 4.68 40.58 -0.34
CA GLN A 543 4.32 39.21 -0.74
C GLN A 543 4.77 38.18 0.31
N ALA A 544 5.73 38.55 1.17
CA ALA A 544 6.12 37.74 2.32
C ALA A 544 5.03 37.75 3.40
N LEU A 545 4.96 36.66 4.17
CA LEU A 545 4.12 36.59 5.36
C LEU A 545 4.67 37.49 6.47
N GLN A 546 3.78 38.32 6.98
CA GLN A 546 4.01 39.18 8.13
C GLN A 546 3.92 38.36 9.43
N PRO A 547 4.54 38.83 10.54
CA PRO A 547 4.58 38.06 11.79
C PRO A 547 3.20 37.65 12.33
N ASP A 548 2.19 38.51 12.20
CA ASP A 548 0.82 38.23 12.59
C ASP A 548 0.15 37.18 11.70
N GLU A 549 0.38 37.23 10.39
CA GLU A 549 -0.09 36.19 9.46
C GLU A 549 0.54 34.82 9.78
N VAL A 550 1.84 34.80 10.10
CA VAL A 550 2.56 33.58 10.54
C VAL A 550 1.92 32.99 11.81
N GLU A 551 1.66 33.82 12.82
CA GLU A 551 1.04 33.37 14.07
C GLU A 551 -0.41 32.87 13.86
N GLU A 552 -1.15 33.43 12.91
CA GLU A 552 -2.48 32.94 12.56
C GLU A 552 -2.42 31.59 11.85
N ILE A 553 -1.58 31.41 10.84
CA ILE A 553 -1.53 30.13 10.10
C ILE A 553 -0.95 28.99 10.93
N LYS A 554 -0.09 29.25 11.93
CA LYS A 554 0.41 28.22 12.88
C LYS A 554 -0.70 27.50 13.65
N LYS A 555 -1.88 28.10 13.77
CA LYS A 555 -3.04 27.52 14.50
C LYS A 555 -3.84 26.54 13.65
N LEU A 556 -3.75 26.63 12.32
CA LEU A 556 -4.50 25.80 11.37
C LEU A 556 -4.31 24.28 11.52
N PRO A 557 -3.13 23.73 11.88
CA PRO A 557 -2.98 22.28 11.96
C PRO A 557 -3.89 21.67 13.03
N ALA A 558 -4.01 22.33 14.19
CA ALA A 558 -4.90 21.89 15.25
C ALA A 558 -6.38 22.02 14.84
N GLN A 559 -6.73 23.10 14.14
CA GLN A 559 -8.06 23.30 13.58
C GLN A 559 -8.45 22.20 12.58
N LEU A 560 -7.53 21.79 11.72
CA LEU A 560 -7.73 20.74 10.70
C LEU A 560 -7.89 19.34 11.30
N GLN A 561 -7.62 19.12 12.58
CA GLN A 561 -7.95 17.87 13.27
C GLN A 561 -9.45 17.72 13.53
N ASN A 562 -10.23 18.82 13.48
CA ASN A 562 -11.68 18.75 13.61
C ASN A 562 -12.31 18.22 12.32
N LYS A 563 -12.75 16.95 12.35
CA LYS A 563 -13.34 16.26 11.20
C LYS A 563 -14.69 16.82 10.75
N GLN A 564 -15.36 17.62 11.59
CA GLN A 564 -16.67 18.19 11.26
C GLN A 564 -16.55 19.54 10.57
N ASP A 565 -15.75 20.45 11.13
CA ASP A 565 -15.50 21.78 10.58
C ASP A 565 -14.20 22.36 11.20
N SER A 566 -13.24 22.74 10.37
CA SER A 566 -11.96 23.28 10.83
C SER A 566 -12.04 24.75 11.26
N HIS A 567 -13.10 25.48 10.91
CA HIS A 567 -13.28 26.89 11.28
C HIS A 567 -12.06 27.79 10.97
N PRO A 568 -11.50 27.79 9.74
CA PRO A 568 -10.44 28.72 9.39
C PRO A 568 -10.93 30.17 9.45
N THR A 569 -10.06 31.06 9.91
CA THR A 569 -10.33 32.49 10.02
C THR A 569 -10.11 33.20 8.68
N GLY A 570 -10.74 34.35 8.48
CA GLY A 570 -10.51 35.20 7.30
C GLY A 570 -9.02 35.53 7.05
N PRO A 571 -8.23 35.92 8.08
CA PRO A 571 -6.79 36.13 7.96
C PRO A 571 -6.02 34.88 7.50
N GLN A 572 -6.37 33.70 8.02
CA GLN A 572 -5.73 32.44 7.61
C GLN A 572 -5.97 32.16 6.12
N ILE A 573 -7.23 32.26 5.66
CA ILE A 573 -7.59 32.06 4.25
C ILE A 573 -6.88 33.07 3.36
N THR A 574 -6.87 34.35 3.75
CA THR A 574 -6.22 35.44 3.01
C THR A 574 -4.72 35.20 2.88
N SER A 575 -4.06 34.75 3.96
CA SER A 575 -2.63 34.43 3.97
C SER A 575 -2.30 33.29 3.02
N LEU A 576 -3.10 32.22 3.01
CA LEU A 576 -2.93 31.09 2.09
C LEU A 576 -3.16 31.47 0.64
N LEU A 577 -4.20 32.27 0.35
CA LEU A 577 -4.47 32.77 -1.00
C LEU A 577 -3.37 33.71 -1.49
N LYS A 578 -2.78 34.53 -0.59
CA LYS A 578 -1.60 35.34 -0.92
C LYS A 578 -0.44 34.47 -1.37
N VAL A 579 -0.10 33.43 -0.62
CA VAL A 579 0.98 32.49 -0.99
C VAL A 579 0.66 31.80 -2.32
N ALA A 580 -0.56 31.30 -2.48
CA ALA A 580 -0.99 30.59 -3.69
C ALA A 580 -1.01 31.47 -4.95
N SER A 581 -1.07 32.79 -4.82
CA SER A 581 -1.19 33.72 -5.95
C SER A 581 0.08 34.50 -6.26
N GLN A 582 0.87 34.86 -5.25
CA GLN A 582 1.95 35.85 -5.39
C GLN A 582 3.35 35.23 -5.38
N TRP A 583 3.51 33.98 -4.95
CA TRP A 583 4.83 33.34 -4.88
C TRP A 583 5.26 32.72 -6.21
N PRO A 584 6.55 32.37 -6.40
CA PRO A 584 6.99 31.56 -7.53
C PRO A 584 6.21 30.24 -7.61
N VAL A 585 5.91 29.76 -8.82
CA VAL A 585 5.00 28.62 -9.08
C VAL A 585 5.37 27.37 -8.26
N LYS A 586 6.66 26.99 -8.24
CA LYS A 586 7.16 25.85 -7.46
C LYS A 586 6.97 25.92 -5.95
N ASN A 587 6.74 27.12 -5.41
CA ASN A 587 6.59 27.36 -3.96
C ASN A 587 5.14 27.49 -3.51
N ARG A 588 4.16 27.39 -4.42
CA ARG A 588 2.73 27.52 -4.11
C ARG A 588 2.10 26.25 -3.55
N VAL A 589 2.65 25.08 -3.90
CA VAL A 589 2.07 23.75 -3.62
C VAL A 589 1.58 23.59 -2.17
N PRO A 590 2.36 23.94 -1.13
CA PRO A 590 1.91 23.76 0.26
C PRO A 590 0.64 24.55 0.58
N ALA A 591 0.52 25.79 0.09
CA ALA A 591 -0.64 26.63 0.35
C ALA A 591 -1.88 26.12 -0.41
N VAL A 592 -1.71 25.70 -1.67
CA VAL A 592 -2.80 25.10 -2.45
C VAL A 592 -3.27 23.78 -1.82
N GLY A 593 -2.33 22.98 -1.30
CA GLY A 593 -2.62 21.76 -0.55
C GLY A 593 -3.47 22.03 0.70
N ILE A 594 -3.12 23.03 1.50
CA ILE A 594 -3.92 23.40 2.69
C ILE A 594 -5.30 23.93 2.29
N LEU A 595 -5.39 24.77 1.24
CA LEU A 595 -6.69 25.25 0.73
C LEU A 595 -7.58 24.09 0.27
N ALA A 596 -7.01 23.05 -0.34
CA ALA A 596 -7.73 21.83 -0.70
C ALA A 596 -8.20 21.03 0.51
N LEU A 597 -7.42 20.97 1.60
CA LEU A 597 -7.84 20.34 2.85
C LEU A 597 -8.96 21.12 3.55
N LEU A 598 -8.93 22.46 3.46
CA LEU A 598 -9.95 23.31 4.06
C LEU A 598 -11.29 23.27 3.29
N SER A 599 -11.32 22.88 2.02
CA SER A 599 -12.54 22.99 1.20
C SER A 599 -13.66 22.00 1.54
N VAL A 600 -13.41 21.02 2.40
CA VAL A 600 -14.47 20.18 3.01
C VAL A 600 -15.17 20.87 4.19
N ALA A 601 -14.62 21.96 4.71
CA ALA A 601 -15.13 22.63 5.90
C ALA A 601 -16.25 23.63 5.55
N PRO A 602 -17.47 23.52 6.13
CA PRO A 602 -18.57 24.44 5.85
C PRO A 602 -18.23 25.92 6.08
N SER A 603 -17.46 26.21 7.13
CA SER A 603 -17.02 27.57 7.45
C SER A 603 -16.07 28.16 6.39
N PHE A 604 -15.15 27.35 5.84
CA PHE A 604 -14.27 27.76 4.74
C PHE A 604 -15.08 28.10 3.49
N VAL A 605 -16.00 27.21 3.10
CA VAL A 605 -16.85 27.40 1.91
C VAL A 605 -17.68 28.67 2.05
N THR A 606 -18.25 28.90 3.23
CA THR A 606 -19.01 30.13 3.54
C THR A 606 -18.13 31.38 3.43
N ALA A 607 -16.96 31.38 4.07
CA ALA A 607 -16.04 32.51 4.08
C ALA A 607 -15.49 32.85 2.68
N THR A 608 -15.32 31.84 1.83
CA THR A 608 -14.81 31.99 0.45
C THR A 608 -15.91 32.20 -0.59
N SER A 609 -17.15 32.39 -0.15
CA SER A 609 -18.31 32.64 -1.02
C SER A 609 -19.11 33.88 -0.63
N SER A 610 -18.70 34.58 0.43
CA SER A 610 -19.32 35.83 0.88
C SER A 610 -18.78 37.09 0.18
N GLY A 611 -17.77 36.95 -0.69
CA GLY A 611 -17.12 38.04 -1.42
C GLY A 611 -17.70 38.28 -2.83
N SER A 612 -16.99 39.07 -3.64
CA SER A 612 -17.36 39.31 -5.05
C SER A 612 -17.04 38.14 -5.98
N ASP A 613 -16.06 37.32 -5.61
CA ASP A 613 -15.69 36.09 -6.31
C ASP A 613 -15.91 34.90 -5.35
N THR A 614 -16.36 33.78 -5.91
CA THR A 614 -16.33 32.47 -5.26
C THR A 614 -14.90 31.93 -5.18
N ILE A 615 -14.68 30.89 -4.37
CA ILE A 615 -13.39 30.19 -4.34
C ILE A 615 -13.00 29.62 -5.71
N VAL A 616 -13.98 29.17 -6.50
CA VAL A 616 -13.75 28.63 -7.85
C VAL A 616 -13.24 29.72 -8.79
N GLU A 617 -13.89 30.88 -8.79
CA GLU A 617 -13.46 32.03 -9.61
C GLU A 617 -12.12 32.57 -9.14
N THR A 618 -11.86 32.56 -7.83
CA THR A 618 -10.56 32.92 -7.26
C THR A 618 -9.48 32.00 -7.79
N VAL A 619 -9.62 30.67 -7.64
CA VAL A 619 -8.66 29.67 -8.15
C VAL A 619 -8.46 29.80 -9.66
N GLY A 620 -9.53 30.04 -10.41
CA GLY A 620 -9.47 30.25 -11.86
C GLY A 620 -8.61 31.46 -12.28
N LYS A 621 -8.46 32.47 -11.41
CA LYS A 621 -7.61 33.65 -11.64
C LYS A 621 -6.16 33.47 -11.18
N LEU A 622 -5.84 32.41 -10.42
CA LEU A 622 -4.50 32.22 -9.81
C LEU A 622 -3.49 31.49 -10.70
N ASP A 623 -3.83 31.22 -11.98
CA ASP A 623 -3.01 30.45 -12.92
C ASP A 623 -2.61 29.05 -12.39
N LEU A 624 -3.37 28.50 -11.43
CA LEU A 624 -3.08 27.20 -10.81
C LEU A 624 -3.47 26.01 -11.70
N LEU A 625 -4.41 26.20 -12.62
CA LEU A 625 -4.95 25.17 -13.51
C LEU A 625 -4.41 25.36 -14.94
N GLN A 626 -3.09 25.46 -15.07
CA GLN A 626 -2.38 25.46 -16.36
C GLN A 626 -1.64 24.13 -16.59
N ALA A 627 -1.65 23.64 -17.83
CA ALA A 627 -0.86 22.48 -18.24
C ALA A 627 0.64 22.80 -18.29
N GLN A 628 1.47 21.77 -18.11
CA GLN A 628 2.94 21.82 -18.19
C GLN A 628 3.57 22.84 -17.23
N GLN A 629 2.98 22.99 -16.04
CA GLN A 629 3.59 23.81 -14.99
C GLN A 629 4.91 23.22 -14.51
N GLU A 630 5.78 24.08 -13.97
CA GLU A 630 7.03 23.68 -13.31
C GLU A 630 6.80 22.60 -12.23
N THR A 631 5.62 22.64 -11.58
CA THR A 631 5.16 21.59 -10.67
C THR A 631 3.70 21.22 -10.97
N THR A 632 3.47 19.94 -11.30
CA THR A 632 2.12 19.41 -11.56
C THR A 632 1.25 19.38 -10.30
N ASN A 633 1.87 19.39 -9.11
CA ASN A 633 1.15 19.30 -7.84
C ASN A 633 0.28 20.51 -7.53
N ASN A 634 0.58 21.70 -8.08
CA ASN A 634 -0.34 22.84 -8.01
C ASN A 634 -1.68 22.49 -8.66
N VAL A 635 -1.65 21.90 -9.85
CA VAL A 635 -2.86 21.47 -10.57
C VAL A 635 -3.57 20.37 -9.81
N VAL A 636 -2.83 19.37 -9.30
CA VAL A 636 -3.40 18.27 -8.51
C VAL A 636 -4.18 18.83 -7.31
N HIS A 637 -3.56 19.67 -6.49
CA HIS A 637 -4.23 20.22 -5.32
C HIS A 637 -5.35 21.21 -5.67
N ALA A 638 -5.24 21.96 -6.77
CA ALA A 638 -6.32 22.80 -7.25
C ALA A 638 -7.55 21.97 -7.68
N ILE A 639 -7.35 20.85 -8.38
CA ILE A 639 -8.45 19.93 -8.72
C ILE A 639 -9.01 19.26 -7.44
N ARG A 640 -8.16 18.85 -6.49
CA ARG A 640 -8.61 18.32 -5.19
C ARG A 640 -9.45 19.32 -4.42
N LEU A 641 -9.11 20.61 -4.45
CA LEU A 641 -9.92 21.66 -3.86
C LEU A 641 -11.33 21.64 -4.45
N LEU A 642 -11.44 21.59 -5.78
CA LEU A 642 -12.73 21.54 -6.49
C LEU A 642 -13.55 20.28 -6.15
N VAL A 643 -12.90 19.10 -6.09
CA VAL A 643 -13.51 17.84 -5.65
C VAL A 643 -14.08 17.97 -4.24
N ASN A 644 -13.27 18.48 -3.32
CA ASN A 644 -13.62 18.55 -1.91
C ASN A 644 -14.79 19.52 -1.62
N LEU A 645 -15.10 20.47 -2.51
CA LEU A 645 -16.28 21.33 -2.39
C LEU A 645 -17.60 20.53 -2.41
N PHE A 646 -17.65 19.38 -3.09
CA PHE A 646 -18.87 18.56 -3.17
C PHE A 646 -19.32 17.99 -1.82
N GLN A 647 -18.42 17.95 -0.83
CA GLN A 647 -18.72 17.45 0.52
C GLN A 647 -19.83 18.25 1.21
N THR A 648 -19.89 19.56 0.99
CA THR A 648 -20.84 20.45 1.68
C THR A 648 -21.98 20.87 0.75
N GLU A 649 -23.17 21.13 1.29
CA GLU A 649 -24.31 21.59 0.49
C GLU A 649 -24.04 22.95 -0.18
N ALA A 650 -23.45 23.90 0.57
CA ALA A 650 -23.04 25.18 0.01
C ALA A 650 -22.00 25.01 -1.11
N GLY A 651 -21.05 24.10 -0.93
CA GLY A 651 -20.05 23.79 -1.95
C GLY A 651 -20.66 23.19 -3.21
N ARG A 652 -21.66 22.30 -3.07
CA ARG A 652 -22.44 21.76 -4.21
C ARG A 652 -23.17 22.85 -4.99
N LEU A 653 -23.76 23.85 -4.32
CA LEU A 653 -24.39 24.98 -5.00
C LEU A 653 -23.37 25.82 -5.79
N ILE A 654 -22.16 26.01 -5.26
CA ILE A 654 -21.10 26.76 -5.93
C ILE A 654 -20.62 26.01 -7.17
N VAL A 655 -20.31 24.71 -7.07
CA VAL A 655 -19.83 23.93 -8.22
C VAL A 655 -20.94 23.74 -9.27
N ASP A 656 -22.21 23.66 -8.88
CA ASP A 656 -23.33 23.65 -9.85
C ASP A 656 -23.46 25.00 -10.58
N GLY A 657 -23.35 26.11 -9.85
CA GLY A 657 -23.38 27.46 -10.40
C GLY A 657 -22.19 27.79 -11.31
N THR A 658 -21.05 27.15 -11.07
CA THR A 658 -19.77 27.37 -11.79
C THR A 658 -19.36 26.20 -12.69
N PHE A 659 -20.30 25.29 -13.00
CA PHE A 659 -20.05 24.07 -13.78
C PHE A 659 -19.25 24.32 -15.07
N ASP A 660 -19.71 25.26 -15.90
CA ASP A 660 -19.09 25.55 -17.20
C ASP A 660 -17.67 26.11 -17.05
N THR A 661 -17.47 26.97 -16.05
CA THR A 661 -16.15 27.53 -15.68
C THR A 661 -15.19 26.42 -15.23
N ILE A 662 -15.65 25.52 -14.34
CA ILE A 662 -14.83 24.42 -13.84
C ILE A 662 -14.42 23.49 -14.98
N LEU A 663 -15.37 23.05 -15.81
CA LEU A 663 -15.03 22.18 -16.94
C LEU A 663 -14.06 22.85 -17.91
N GLN A 664 -14.23 24.14 -18.21
CA GLN A 664 -13.29 24.87 -19.05
C GLN A 664 -11.86 24.86 -18.47
N LEU A 665 -11.73 25.03 -17.15
CA LEU A 665 -10.43 25.05 -16.47
C LEU A 665 -9.75 23.67 -16.44
N VAL A 666 -10.51 22.58 -16.28
CA VAL A 666 -9.93 21.24 -16.10
C VAL A 666 -9.84 20.41 -17.39
N ARG A 667 -10.59 20.77 -18.44
CA ARG A 667 -10.62 20.06 -19.73
C ARG A 667 -9.24 19.81 -20.35
N PRO A 668 -8.25 20.74 -20.30
CA PRO A 668 -6.92 20.47 -20.85
C PRO A 668 -6.23 19.23 -20.27
N PHE A 669 -6.58 18.83 -19.04
CA PHE A 669 -5.97 17.67 -18.37
C PHE A 669 -6.63 16.34 -18.73
N ALA A 670 -7.78 16.33 -19.42
CA ALA A 670 -8.44 15.10 -19.85
C ALA A 670 -7.70 14.44 -21.02
N THR A 671 -7.16 15.23 -21.96
CA THR A 671 -6.47 14.70 -23.15
C THR A 671 -5.13 14.10 -22.82
N GLN A 672 -4.38 14.71 -21.90
CA GLN A 672 -3.04 14.28 -21.52
C GLN A 672 -2.78 14.60 -20.04
N PRO A 673 -3.31 13.79 -19.10
CA PRO A 673 -2.92 13.91 -17.70
C PRO A 673 -1.40 13.77 -17.56
N GLU A 674 -0.80 14.64 -16.74
CA GLU A 674 0.65 14.79 -16.53
C GLU A 674 1.17 14.00 -15.32
N SER A 675 0.27 13.51 -14.46
CA SER A 675 0.60 12.60 -13.37
C SER A 675 -0.60 11.73 -13.01
N LEU A 676 -0.33 10.60 -12.36
CA LEU A 676 -1.40 9.72 -11.87
C LEU A 676 -2.31 10.44 -10.85
N ALA A 677 -1.73 11.22 -9.94
CA ALA A 677 -2.49 11.98 -8.96
C ALA A 677 -3.43 13.01 -9.60
N GLN A 678 -3.01 13.63 -10.71
CA GLN A 678 -3.84 14.54 -11.48
C GLN A 678 -4.99 13.80 -12.17
N ALA A 679 -4.70 12.67 -12.83
CA ALA A 679 -5.71 11.84 -13.48
C ALA A 679 -6.75 11.32 -12.47
N LYS A 680 -6.31 10.88 -11.29
CA LYS A 680 -7.20 10.47 -10.20
C LYS A 680 -8.08 11.61 -9.73
N ALA A 681 -7.51 12.77 -9.41
CA ALA A 681 -8.28 13.94 -8.98
C ALA A 681 -9.31 14.37 -10.04
N LEU A 682 -8.94 14.35 -11.32
CA LEU A 682 -9.83 14.69 -12.44
C LEU A 682 -10.97 13.68 -12.60
N SER A 683 -10.66 12.38 -12.57
CA SER A 683 -11.68 11.32 -12.67
C SER A 683 -12.67 11.35 -11.50
N THR A 684 -12.22 11.72 -10.30
CA THR A 684 -13.07 11.94 -9.12
C THR A 684 -13.98 13.15 -9.33
N LEU A 685 -13.44 14.28 -9.80
CA LEU A 685 -14.23 15.48 -10.09
C LEU A 685 -15.35 15.19 -11.10
N TYR A 686 -15.05 14.43 -12.16
CA TYR A 686 -16.06 14.04 -13.15
C TYR A 686 -17.12 13.11 -12.58
N LEU A 687 -16.75 12.18 -11.70
CA LEU A 687 -17.71 11.32 -11.00
C LEU A 687 -18.64 12.14 -10.10
N ASP A 688 -18.11 13.08 -9.33
CA ASP A 688 -18.91 13.92 -8.44
C ASP A 688 -19.88 14.82 -9.22
N PHE A 689 -19.46 15.38 -10.36
CA PHE A 689 -20.39 16.08 -11.26
C PHE A 689 -21.45 15.15 -11.85
N ALA A 690 -21.11 13.90 -12.20
CA ALA A 690 -22.10 12.94 -12.70
C ALA A 690 -23.17 12.63 -11.64
N VAL A 691 -22.78 12.50 -10.37
CA VAL A 691 -23.71 12.37 -9.24
C VAL A 691 -24.60 13.60 -9.14
N LEU A 692 -24.01 14.80 -9.11
CA LEU A 692 -24.76 16.05 -8.98
C LEU A 692 -25.82 16.23 -10.09
N LEU A 693 -25.47 15.91 -11.33
CA LEU A 693 -26.38 16.02 -12.47
C LEU A 693 -27.54 15.01 -12.39
N THR A 694 -27.33 13.85 -11.74
CA THR A 694 -28.31 12.76 -11.63
C THR A 694 -29.19 12.82 -10.38
N GLU A 695 -28.92 13.72 -9.42
CA GLU A 695 -29.75 13.93 -8.23
C GLU A 695 -31.09 14.63 -8.55
N GLY A 696 -32.21 13.91 -8.43
CA GLY A 696 -33.54 14.26 -8.98
C GLY A 696 -33.98 15.74 -8.92
N ALA A 697 -34.50 16.23 -10.06
CA ALA A 697 -34.94 17.62 -10.25
C ALA A 697 -36.18 17.72 -11.16
N SER A 698 -36.78 18.91 -11.24
CA SER A 698 -38.02 19.18 -11.98
C SER A 698 -37.84 19.09 -13.51
N SER A 699 -38.95 19.02 -14.26
CA SER A 699 -38.93 18.83 -15.72
C SER A 699 -38.24 19.94 -16.53
N LYS A 700 -38.10 21.16 -16.00
CA LYS A 700 -37.35 22.26 -16.65
C LYS A 700 -35.84 22.16 -16.42
N GLU A 701 -35.42 21.67 -15.26
CA GLU A 701 -34.02 21.45 -14.92
C GLU A 701 -33.43 20.27 -15.72
N ALA A 702 -34.28 19.35 -16.16
CA ALA A 702 -33.88 18.19 -16.96
C ALA A 702 -33.15 18.55 -18.27
N GLN A 703 -33.64 19.53 -19.06
CA GLN A 703 -33.00 19.90 -20.32
C GLN A 703 -31.62 20.52 -20.15
N MET A 704 -31.46 21.41 -19.16
CA MET A 704 -30.17 22.02 -18.83
C MET A 704 -29.17 20.96 -18.35
N ARG A 705 -29.63 20.02 -17.52
CA ARG A 705 -28.81 18.91 -17.03
C ARG A 705 -28.38 17.95 -18.13
N GLU A 706 -29.27 17.61 -19.06
CA GLU A 706 -28.88 16.80 -20.23
C GLU A 706 -27.80 17.49 -21.08
N ALA A 707 -27.89 18.82 -21.27
CA ALA A 707 -26.86 19.56 -21.99
C ALA A 707 -25.51 19.51 -21.24
N ARG A 708 -25.50 19.78 -19.93
CA ARG A 708 -24.31 19.69 -19.07
C ARG A 708 -23.74 18.27 -19.01
N ALA A 709 -24.60 17.26 -18.92
CA ALA A 709 -24.22 15.85 -18.96
C ALA A 709 -23.57 15.45 -20.29
N THR A 710 -24.02 16.01 -21.41
CA THR A 710 -23.38 15.78 -22.72
C THR A 710 -21.97 16.37 -22.76
N LEU A 711 -21.77 17.57 -22.21
CA LEU A 711 -20.45 18.19 -22.09
C LEU A 711 -19.52 17.37 -21.19
N LEU A 712 -19.99 16.99 -20.00
CA LEU A 712 -19.23 16.18 -19.06
C LEU A 712 -18.88 14.82 -19.65
N LEU A 713 -19.82 14.17 -20.35
CA LEU A 713 -19.56 12.89 -21.01
C LEU A 713 -18.47 12.99 -22.08
N THR A 714 -18.41 14.11 -22.80
CA THR A 714 -17.34 14.36 -23.79
C THR A 714 -15.98 14.44 -23.09
N ASP A 715 -15.90 15.13 -21.95
CA ASP A 715 -14.67 15.26 -21.18
C ASP A 715 -14.26 13.92 -20.53
N VAL A 716 -15.24 13.15 -20.02
CA VAL A 716 -15.03 11.78 -19.51
C VAL A 716 -14.55 10.83 -20.61
N ALA A 717 -15.17 10.87 -21.79
CA ALA A 717 -14.73 10.07 -22.94
C ALA A 717 -13.31 10.46 -23.37
N THR A 718 -12.99 11.76 -23.39
CA THR A 718 -11.65 12.26 -23.71
C THR A 718 -10.60 11.68 -22.73
N LEU A 719 -10.89 11.65 -21.43
CA LEU A 719 -10.01 11.01 -20.44
C LEU A 719 -9.91 9.50 -20.67
N LEU A 720 -11.03 8.82 -20.91
CA LEU A 720 -11.07 7.38 -21.17
C LEU A 720 -10.38 6.98 -22.48
N GLU A 721 -10.30 7.86 -23.46
CA GLU A 721 -9.68 7.64 -24.77
C GLU A 721 -8.24 8.16 -24.85
N SER A 722 -7.79 8.94 -23.86
CA SER A 722 -6.43 9.48 -23.79
C SER A 722 -5.35 8.39 -23.89
N ASP A 723 -4.32 8.63 -24.70
CA ASP A 723 -3.14 7.76 -24.80
C ASP A 723 -2.16 7.92 -23.62
N SER A 724 -2.44 8.82 -22.66
CA SER A 724 -1.60 8.98 -21.47
C SER A 724 -1.59 7.71 -20.63
N PRO A 725 -0.42 7.21 -20.16
CA PRO A 725 -0.35 6.03 -19.30
C PRO A 725 -1.12 6.24 -17.99
N HIS A 726 -1.16 7.47 -17.48
CA HIS A 726 -1.90 7.82 -16.25
C HIS A 726 -3.42 7.69 -16.42
N ALA A 727 -3.94 7.88 -17.64
CA ALA A 727 -5.35 7.67 -17.95
C ALA A 727 -5.72 6.19 -18.12
N GLY A 728 -4.72 5.31 -18.26
CA GLY A 728 -4.87 3.86 -18.34
C GLY A 728 -4.85 3.14 -16.99
N ASP A 729 -4.56 3.85 -15.90
CA ASP A 729 -4.56 3.31 -14.54
C ASP A 729 -5.95 2.79 -14.14
N GLY A 730 -5.96 1.65 -13.43
CA GLY A 730 -7.19 0.94 -13.08
C GLY A 730 -8.20 1.77 -12.30
N ASP A 731 -7.72 2.60 -11.39
CA ASP A 731 -8.53 3.42 -10.50
C ASP A 731 -9.13 4.63 -11.25
N VAL A 732 -8.34 5.24 -12.13
CA VAL A 732 -8.77 6.33 -13.02
C VAL A 732 -9.83 5.83 -14.01
N VAL A 733 -9.56 4.70 -14.67
CA VAL A 733 -10.49 4.07 -15.62
C VAL A 733 -11.80 3.71 -14.93
N TYR A 734 -11.73 3.12 -13.72
CA TYR A 734 -12.93 2.77 -12.96
C TYR A 734 -13.78 4.00 -12.61
N ARG A 735 -13.20 5.08 -12.07
CA ARG A 735 -13.95 6.30 -11.72
C ARG A 735 -14.55 6.98 -12.94
N ALA A 736 -13.80 7.07 -14.04
CA ALA A 736 -14.29 7.66 -15.27
C ALA A 736 -15.43 6.83 -15.91
N LEU A 737 -15.34 5.50 -15.86
CA LEU A 737 -16.45 4.60 -16.25
C LEU A 737 -17.65 4.75 -15.32
N ALA A 738 -17.44 4.86 -14.00
CA ALA A 738 -18.52 5.08 -13.05
C ALA A 738 -19.23 6.41 -13.32
N ALA A 739 -18.49 7.47 -13.69
CA ALA A 739 -19.05 8.75 -14.08
C ALA A 739 -19.91 8.60 -15.35
N LEU A 740 -19.35 7.97 -16.38
CA LEU A 740 -20.04 7.69 -17.65
C LEU A 740 -21.32 6.87 -17.45
N GLY A 741 -21.25 5.79 -16.66
CA GLY A 741 -22.39 4.93 -16.36
C GLY A 741 -23.46 5.62 -15.52
N THR A 742 -23.04 6.48 -14.59
CA THR A 742 -23.94 7.33 -13.80
C THR A 742 -24.69 8.32 -14.71
N LEU A 743 -24.02 8.98 -15.64
CA LEU A 743 -24.68 9.86 -16.62
C LEU A 743 -25.69 9.12 -17.51
N CYS A 744 -25.45 7.84 -17.81
CA CYS A 744 -26.39 7.01 -18.56
C CYS A 744 -27.71 6.77 -17.80
N SER A 745 -27.80 7.05 -16.50
CA SER A 745 -29.03 6.91 -15.71
C SER A 745 -29.96 8.13 -15.77
N LEU A 746 -29.59 9.23 -16.44
CA LEU A 746 -30.38 10.48 -16.47
C LEU A 746 -31.78 10.32 -17.09
N GLY A 747 -31.90 9.51 -18.14
CA GLY A 747 -33.18 9.27 -18.81
C GLY A 747 -33.05 8.40 -20.05
N ASN A 748 -34.15 7.74 -20.44
CA ASN A 748 -34.16 6.78 -21.55
C ASN A 748 -33.86 7.44 -22.91
N GLU A 749 -34.43 8.62 -23.19
CA GLU A 749 -34.17 9.35 -24.43
C GLU A 749 -32.72 9.87 -24.49
N PHE A 750 -32.22 10.43 -23.38
CA PHE A 750 -30.83 10.86 -23.24
C PHE A 750 -29.87 9.71 -23.53
N ARG A 751 -30.09 8.56 -22.89
CA ARG A 751 -29.29 7.35 -23.07
C ARG A 751 -29.31 6.85 -24.52
N ALA A 752 -30.49 6.83 -25.15
CA ALA A 752 -30.63 6.38 -26.53
C ALA A 752 -29.81 7.23 -27.51
N ARG A 753 -29.74 8.56 -27.30
CA ARG A 753 -28.91 9.46 -28.13
C ARG A 753 -27.40 9.19 -28.01
N LEU A 754 -26.95 8.73 -26.85
CA LEU A 754 -25.52 8.57 -26.53
C LEU A 754 -24.96 7.19 -26.85
N LYS A 755 -25.83 6.20 -27.09
CA LYS A 755 -25.46 4.78 -27.29
C LYS A 755 -24.31 4.57 -28.27
N GLY A 756 -24.31 5.28 -29.41
CA GLY A 756 -23.27 5.15 -30.43
C GLY A 756 -21.89 5.64 -29.97
N GLY A 757 -21.84 6.83 -29.36
CA GLY A 757 -20.58 7.42 -28.86
C GLY A 757 -20.01 6.63 -27.70
N VAL A 758 -20.84 6.28 -26.71
CA VAL A 758 -20.42 5.50 -25.54
C VAL A 758 -19.92 4.12 -25.94
N ALA A 759 -20.54 3.45 -26.91
CA ALA A 759 -20.07 2.16 -27.40
C ALA A 759 -18.65 2.25 -28.01
N GLY A 760 -18.33 3.35 -28.70
CA GLY A 760 -16.99 3.63 -29.22
C GLY A 760 -15.97 3.78 -28.09
N THR A 761 -16.28 4.62 -27.09
CA THR A 761 -15.42 4.81 -25.91
C THR A 761 -15.17 3.49 -25.17
N LEU A 762 -16.21 2.68 -24.92
CA LEU A 762 -16.05 1.37 -24.26
C LEU A 762 -15.19 0.40 -25.05
N HIS A 763 -15.18 0.50 -26.39
CA HIS A 763 -14.28 -0.30 -27.22
C HIS A 763 -12.83 0.12 -27.03
N VAL A 764 -12.53 1.43 -27.05
CA VAL A 764 -11.18 1.94 -26.78
C VAL A 764 -10.71 1.53 -25.39
N VAL A 765 -11.55 1.74 -24.36
CA VAL A 765 -11.23 1.40 -22.97
C VAL A 765 -10.90 -0.08 -22.79
N SER A 766 -11.58 -0.98 -23.51
CA SER A 766 -11.31 -2.43 -23.43
C SER A 766 -9.91 -2.84 -23.89
N THR A 767 -9.17 -1.95 -24.57
CA THR A 767 -7.77 -2.19 -24.94
C THR A 767 -6.78 -1.73 -23.86
N LYS A 768 -7.23 -0.91 -22.89
CA LYS A 768 -6.37 -0.33 -21.84
C LYS A 768 -6.05 -1.34 -20.74
N PRO A 769 -4.85 -1.29 -20.13
CA PRO A 769 -4.46 -2.19 -19.04
C PRO A 769 -5.45 -2.20 -17.86
N GLY A 770 -5.92 -1.03 -17.43
CA GLY A 770 -6.85 -0.89 -16.30
C GLY A 770 -8.23 -1.51 -16.51
N SER A 771 -8.60 -1.85 -17.75
CA SER A 771 -9.89 -2.50 -18.06
C SER A 771 -9.96 -3.97 -17.68
N ARG A 772 -8.82 -4.65 -17.52
CA ARG A 772 -8.71 -6.10 -17.22
C ARG A 772 -8.93 -6.44 -15.74
N LEU A 773 -9.25 -5.44 -14.93
CA LEU A 773 -9.46 -5.60 -13.50
C LEU A 773 -10.90 -6.07 -13.28
N PRO A 774 -11.16 -7.12 -12.47
CA PRO A 774 -12.49 -7.74 -12.39
C PRO A 774 -13.63 -6.76 -12.11
N ASN A 775 -13.43 -5.81 -11.18
CA ASN A 775 -14.43 -4.79 -10.85
C ASN A 775 -14.74 -3.85 -12.02
N THR A 776 -13.72 -3.54 -12.85
CA THR A 776 -13.83 -2.67 -14.02
C THR A 776 -14.52 -3.40 -15.16
N GLU A 777 -14.20 -4.68 -15.40
CA GLU A 777 -14.90 -5.51 -16.40
C GLU A 777 -16.39 -5.63 -16.09
N GLU A 778 -16.74 -5.90 -14.84
CA GLU A 778 -18.12 -5.93 -14.38
C GLU A 778 -18.85 -4.60 -14.62
N LEU A 779 -18.19 -3.47 -14.35
CA LEU A 779 -18.77 -2.14 -14.57
C LEU A 779 -18.95 -1.84 -16.06
N ILE A 780 -17.99 -2.21 -16.91
CA ILE A 780 -18.12 -2.11 -18.38
C ILE A 780 -19.32 -2.91 -18.86
N GLN A 781 -19.48 -4.13 -18.32
CA GLN A 781 -20.60 -4.99 -18.68
C GLN A 781 -21.95 -4.40 -18.23
N GLU A 782 -22.01 -3.86 -17.01
CA GLU A 782 -23.20 -3.18 -16.49
C GLU A 782 -23.59 -1.97 -17.37
N ILE A 783 -22.62 -1.16 -17.80
CA ILE A 783 -22.87 -0.04 -18.72
C ILE A 783 -23.39 -0.55 -20.07
N ARG A 784 -22.81 -1.62 -20.62
CA ARG A 784 -23.27 -2.21 -21.89
C ARG A 784 -24.71 -2.71 -21.78
N ASP A 785 -25.08 -3.31 -20.66
CA ASP A 785 -26.43 -3.79 -20.42
C ASP A 785 -27.41 -2.63 -20.23
N GLU A 786 -26.99 -1.54 -19.60
CA GLU A 786 -27.83 -0.35 -19.44
C GLU A 786 -28.10 0.36 -20.79
N LEU A 787 -27.17 0.25 -21.75
CA LEU A 787 -27.30 0.78 -23.12
C LEU A 787 -28.12 -0.10 -24.07
N ARG A 788 -28.40 -1.35 -23.73
CA ARG A 788 -29.18 -2.27 -24.58
C ARG A 788 -30.63 -1.84 -24.61
#